data_AF-A0A6A1UW24-F1
#
_entry.id   AF-A0A6A1UW24-F1
#
_cell.length_a   1.000
_cell.length_b   1.000
_cell.length_c   1.000
_cell.angle_alpha   90.00
_cell.angle_beta   90.00
_cell.angle_gamma   90.00
#
_symmetry.space_group_name_H-M   'P 1'
#
loop_
_entity.id
_entity.type
_entity.pdbx_description
1 polymer ?
#
loop_
_entity_poly.entity_id
_entity_poly.type
_entity_poly.pdbx_seq_one_letter_code
_entity_poly.pdbx_strand_id
1 'polypeptide(L)'
;MAFQSYLRLLSLLLLLGSFTTIIAVTQNHDQNASLFNRSNFPAGFIFGTASSSYQYEGAAKEGGRGPSIWDTYTHKYPDRIKDRSNGDVANDQYHHYKEDVRIMKKMGLDAYRFSISWSRVLPNGKVSGGVNREGIKYYNNLINELLKKGVKPFVTLFHWDLPQALEDEYDGFLSPLIVDDFRNYAELCFKEFGDRVKHWITLNEPTSYVAGGYTTGSSPPGRCSHWQNLNCTRGDSGREPYLVMHHQLLAHAAAVLVYKQEYQPRQRGTIGISIVAGWTLPYSNTKRDQHAKRRVLDFMFGWLMDPLTNGNYPHTMRSLVGSRLPNFKEEESKLVKGSFEFVGLNYYTTNYVANAPDQRNNIGRTSYLTDYGANLSSERNGIPIGPRAASFWLYVYPRGILDILLYTKKKYNNPLIYITENGIDEFNNGTLSLKEALMDHQRIDYYYSHLWYLSKAISDGVNVKGYFAWSLLDNFEWNDGYTVRFGRIKDHSNGDVAIDQYHHYKEDVGITKEMGLDAYRWKAKWGVNREGIKYYNNLINELLAKGRHSIHFFHLPIYQDYSEVCFKEFGDRVKYWMTLNEPTSYSRRQKGTIGISLVTGWVVPYSNARHNRNAALRGLDFRIGWLMDPLINGVYPHSMRFLVGDRLPKFTKKQSRLVKGSFDFIGLNYYTAYYATYAPHEPSAGRDSFLTDSHVNLSSERNRIPIGPQVRVHALKVNHIAV
;
A
#
# COMPACT_ATOMS: atom_id res chain seq x y z
N MET A 1 4.39 12.34 -45.84
CA MET A 1 3.04 12.13 -45.26
C MET A 1 2.95 10.77 -44.56
N ALA A 2 3.84 10.53 -43.58
CA ALA A 2 4.00 9.24 -42.89
C ALA A 2 4.00 9.41 -41.36
N PHE A 3 3.25 10.39 -40.84
CA PHE A 3 3.26 10.77 -39.42
C PHE A 3 1.86 10.87 -38.78
N GLN A 4 0.78 10.56 -39.50
CA GLN A 4 -0.59 10.56 -38.94
C GLN A 4 -1.18 9.16 -38.71
N SER A 5 -0.49 8.09 -39.11
CA SER A 5 -0.98 6.70 -39.02
C SER A 5 -0.50 5.94 -37.78
N TYR A 6 0.41 6.51 -36.97
CA TYR A 6 0.97 5.86 -35.78
C TYR A 6 0.22 6.22 -34.48
N LEU A 7 -0.60 7.29 -34.50
CA LEU A 7 -1.30 7.83 -33.33
C LEU A 7 -2.68 7.18 -33.03
N ARG A 8 -3.19 6.28 -33.89
CA ARG A 8 -4.46 5.57 -33.66
C ARG A 8 -4.30 4.12 -33.19
N LEU A 9 -3.09 3.55 -33.22
CA LEU A 9 -2.80 2.19 -32.74
C LEU A 9 -2.52 2.10 -31.23
N LEU A 10 -2.25 3.24 -30.58
CA LEU A 10 -1.97 3.33 -29.14
C LEU A 10 -3.24 3.39 -28.26
N SER A 11 -4.42 3.57 -28.85
CA SER A 11 -5.66 3.81 -28.11
C SER A 11 -6.49 2.55 -27.83
N LEU A 12 -6.15 1.38 -28.37
CA LEU A 12 -7.00 0.18 -28.32
C LEU A 12 -6.44 -1.01 -27.50
N LEU A 13 -5.22 -0.94 -26.99
CA LEU A 13 -4.56 -2.05 -26.26
C LEU A 13 -4.72 -1.95 -24.72
N LEU A 14 -5.59 -1.06 -24.23
CA LEU A 14 -5.79 -0.79 -22.80
C LEU A 14 -7.00 -1.50 -22.16
N LEU A 15 -7.65 -2.43 -22.83
CA LEU A 15 -8.84 -3.11 -22.27
C LEU A 15 -8.78 -4.62 -22.49
N LEU A 16 -8.40 -5.34 -21.43
CA LEU A 16 -9.05 -6.54 -20.86
C LEU A 16 -8.04 -7.59 -20.33
N GLY A 17 -7.60 -7.39 -19.08
CA GLY A 17 -7.26 -8.48 -18.15
C GLY A 17 -8.53 -9.23 -17.74
N SER A 18 -8.54 -10.57 -17.72
CA SER A 18 -8.03 -11.46 -16.65
C SER A 18 -9.10 -11.80 -15.60
N PHE A 19 -9.64 -13.03 -15.65
CA PHE A 19 -10.34 -13.68 -14.53
C PHE A 19 -9.69 -15.05 -14.28
N THR A 20 -9.15 -15.30 -13.07
CA THR A 20 -8.94 -16.65 -12.52
C THR A 20 -9.23 -16.68 -11.01
N THR A 21 -9.87 -17.77 -10.60
CA THR A 21 -10.48 -18.09 -9.30
C THR A 21 -9.46 -18.68 -8.30
N ILE A 22 -9.63 -18.37 -7.01
CA ILE A 22 -8.87 -18.94 -5.88
C ILE A 22 -9.82 -19.77 -5.00
N ILE A 23 -9.40 -20.98 -4.63
CA ILE A 23 -10.10 -21.86 -3.69
C ILE A 23 -9.71 -21.44 -2.26
N ALA A 24 -10.69 -21.16 -1.40
CA ALA A 24 -10.49 -20.86 0.02
C ALA A 24 -11.02 -21.99 0.91
N VAL A 25 -10.23 -22.36 1.91
CA VAL A 25 -10.58 -23.30 3.00
C VAL A 25 -11.32 -22.52 4.09
N THR A 26 -12.46 -23.01 4.54
CA THR A 26 -13.32 -22.38 5.56
C THR A 26 -12.90 -22.78 6.97
N GLN A 27 -12.91 -21.83 7.91
CA GLN A 27 -12.94 -22.09 9.36
C GLN A 27 -14.05 -21.22 9.97
N ASN A 28 -14.96 -21.86 10.71
CA ASN A 28 -16.03 -21.22 11.46
C ASN A 28 -15.46 -20.35 12.59
N HIS A 29 -15.89 -19.09 12.70
CA HIS A 29 -15.68 -18.28 13.90
C HIS A 29 -17.00 -17.67 14.39
N ASP A 30 -17.13 -17.65 15.72
CA ASP A 30 -18.31 -17.36 16.52
C ASP A 30 -18.94 -15.97 16.32
N GLN A 31 -20.26 -15.97 16.54
CA GLN A 31 -21.14 -14.80 16.57
C GLN A 31 -20.83 -13.88 17.75
N ASN A 32 -20.07 -12.81 17.51
CA ASN A 32 -20.14 -11.53 18.24
C ASN A 32 -19.26 -10.48 17.55
N ALA A 33 -19.78 -9.83 16.50
CA ALA A 33 -19.11 -8.71 15.84
C ALA A 33 -19.12 -7.48 16.75
N SER A 34 -18.22 -7.43 17.73
CA SER A 34 -17.90 -6.23 18.49
C SER A 34 -17.34 -5.16 17.56
N LEU A 35 -17.85 -3.93 17.67
CA LEU A 35 -17.40 -2.73 16.95
C LEU A 35 -15.88 -2.55 16.99
N PHE A 36 -15.20 -2.51 15.84
CA PHE A 36 -13.74 -2.31 15.76
C PHE A 36 -13.35 -0.86 16.11
N ASN A 37 -12.70 -0.67 17.25
CA ASN A 37 -12.30 0.62 17.82
C ASN A 37 -11.04 0.45 18.71
N ARG A 38 -10.58 1.52 19.39
CA ARG A 38 -9.39 1.47 20.26
C ARG A 38 -9.46 0.40 21.36
N SER A 39 -10.66 0.03 21.83
CA SER A 39 -10.87 -1.02 22.84
C SER A 39 -10.54 -2.43 22.35
N ASN A 40 -10.35 -2.63 21.04
CA ASN A 40 -9.89 -3.92 20.49
C ASN A 40 -8.37 -4.11 20.65
N PHE A 41 -7.66 -3.10 21.15
CA PHE A 41 -6.24 -3.17 21.44
C PHE A 41 -6.00 -3.27 22.95
N PRO A 42 -4.91 -3.90 23.39
CA PRO A 42 -4.60 -4.04 24.80
C PRO A 42 -4.53 -2.68 25.53
N ALA A 43 -4.85 -2.68 26.81
CA ALA A 43 -4.67 -1.48 27.64
C ALA A 43 -3.23 -0.97 27.56
N GLY A 44 -3.06 0.34 27.36
CA GLY A 44 -1.76 0.97 27.18
C GLY A 44 -1.17 0.88 25.77
N PHE A 45 -1.88 0.32 24.79
CA PHE A 45 -1.48 0.37 23.39
C PHE A 45 -1.44 1.82 22.88
N ILE A 46 -0.33 2.19 22.26
CA ILE A 46 -0.06 3.57 21.83
C ILE A 46 -0.58 3.78 20.41
N PHE A 47 -1.41 4.80 20.20
CA PHE A 47 -1.70 5.30 18.85
C PHE A 47 -1.03 6.66 18.66
N GLY A 48 -0.14 6.74 17.68
CA GLY A 48 0.60 7.95 17.36
C GLY A 48 0.59 8.28 15.88
N THR A 49 1.36 9.30 15.56
CA THR A 49 1.72 9.67 14.18
C THR A 49 3.22 9.90 14.09
N ALA A 50 3.75 9.99 12.88
CA ALA A 50 5.17 10.09 12.63
C ALA A 50 5.53 11.18 11.61
N SER A 51 6.75 11.71 11.72
CA SER A 51 7.39 12.63 10.77
C SER A 51 8.90 12.34 10.65
N SER A 52 9.54 13.03 9.71
CA SER A 52 10.99 13.17 9.64
C SER A 52 11.39 14.64 9.49
N SER A 53 12.62 14.95 9.91
CA SER A 53 13.19 16.30 9.95
C SER A 53 13.15 16.97 8.58
N TYR A 54 13.76 16.35 7.56
CA TYR A 54 13.84 16.95 6.22
C TYR A 54 12.46 17.09 5.55
N GLN A 55 11.51 16.21 5.86
CA GLN A 55 10.17 16.25 5.26
C GLN A 55 9.23 17.26 5.94
N TYR A 56 9.48 17.64 7.21
CA TYR A 56 8.57 18.48 8.00
C TYR A 56 9.15 19.82 8.44
N GLU A 57 10.41 19.88 8.87
CA GLU A 57 10.91 21.02 9.62
C GLU A 57 11.03 22.30 8.80
N GLY A 58 11.58 22.19 7.58
CA GLY A 58 11.97 23.36 6.82
C GLY A 58 13.09 24.15 7.48
N ALA A 59 13.05 25.47 7.30
CA ALA A 59 14.01 26.42 7.84
C ALA A 59 15.46 25.98 7.58
N ALA A 60 15.72 25.54 6.33
CA ALA A 60 16.96 24.85 5.95
C ALA A 60 18.23 25.67 6.18
N LYS A 61 18.12 27.01 6.15
CA LYS A 61 19.22 27.98 6.32
C LYS A 61 19.11 28.80 7.62
N GLU A 62 18.22 28.44 8.53
CA GLU A 62 17.95 29.21 9.74
C GLU A 62 18.54 28.57 10.99
N GLY A 63 18.65 29.38 12.05
CA GLY A 63 19.04 28.90 13.38
C GLY A 63 20.42 28.24 13.43
N GLY A 64 21.32 28.55 12.49
CA GLY A 64 22.68 27.98 12.42
C GLY A 64 22.76 26.53 11.91
N ARG A 65 21.70 26.00 11.30
CA ARG A 65 21.72 24.66 10.67
C ARG A 65 22.73 24.59 9.51
N GLY A 66 23.50 23.50 9.45
CA GLY A 66 24.32 23.15 8.28
C GLY A 66 23.53 22.34 7.24
N PRO A 67 23.98 22.27 5.98
CA PRO A 67 23.31 21.47 4.95
C PRO A 67 23.42 19.97 5.24
N SER A 68 22.34 19.25 4.95
CA SER A 68 22.34 17.80 4.81
C SER A 68 22.53 17.39 3.35
N ILE A 69 22.79 16.09 3.12
CA ILE A 69 22.89 15.53 1.77
C ILE A 69 21.64 15.76 0.92
N TRP A 70 20.46 15.86 1.53
CA TRP A 70 19.22 16.16 0.82
C TRP A 70 19.11 17.62 0.37
N ASP A 71 19.59 18.57 1.19
CA ASP A 71 19.64 19.98 0.78
C ASP A 71 20.51 20.13 -0.47
N THR A 72 21.74 19.60 -0.42
CA THR A 72 22.67 19.68 -1.55
C THR A 72 22.17 18.94 -2.78
N TYR A 73 21.57 17.76 -2.61
CA TYR A 73 21.08 16.96 -3.73
C TYR A 73 19.91 17.64 -4.46
N THR A 74 18.92 18.16 -3.72
CA THR A 74 17.75 18.82 -4.31
C THR A 74 18.12 20.16 -4.98
N HIS A 75 19.04 20.93 -4.39
CA HIS A 75 19.53 22.18 -4.99
C HIS A 75 20.41 21.95 -6.22
N LYS A 76 21.26 20.92 -6.21
CA LYS A 76 22.19 20.63 -7.31
C LYS A 76 21.53 19.86 -8.45
N TYR A 77 20.57 19.00 -8.14
CA TYR A 77 19.90 18.12 -9.09
C TYR A 77 18.37 18.22 -8.98
N PRO A 78 17.77 19.41 -9.19
CA PRO A 78 16.33 19.60 -9.04
C PRO A 78 15.51 18.69 -9.97
N ASP A 79 16.04 18.35 -11.15
CA ASP A 79 15.42 17.41 -12.09
C ASP A 79 15.27 15.96 -11.57
N ARG A 80 15.92 15.63 -10.45
CA ARG A 80 15.76 14.33 -9.79
C ARG A 80 14.56 14.28 -8.85
N ILE A 81 13.96 15.43 -8.57
CA ILE A 81 12.69 15.54 -7.87
C ILE A 81 11.61 15.76 -8.91
N LYS A 82 10.55 14.96 -8.87
CA LYS A 82 9.54 14.87 -9.92
C LYS A 82 8.84 16.20 -10.24
N ASP A 83 8.64 17.05 -9.25
CA ASP A 83 8.11 18.42 -9.38
C ASP A 83 9.19 19.51 -9.20
N ARG A 84 10.46 19.12 -9.12
CA ARG A 84 11.62 19.99 -8.92
C ARG A 84 11.61 20.78 -7.61
N SER A 85 10.77 20.39 -6.66
CA SER A 85 10.69 21.01 -5.33
C SER A 85 11.84 20.56 -4.41
N ASN A 86 11.87 21.10 -3.19
CA ASN A 86 12.83 20.75 -2.15
C ASN A 86 12.20 20.88 -0.75
N GLY A 87 12.96 20.50 0.28
CA GLY A 87 12.59 20.59 1.69
C GLY A 87 12.99 21.89 2.39
N ASP A 88 13.27 22.99 1.66
CA ASP A 88 13.78 24.24 2.28
C ASP A 88 12.79 24.82 3.29
N VAL A 89 11.49 24.74 2.97
CA VAL A 89 10.37 25.19 3.81
C VAL A 89 9.56 24.00 4.35
N ALA A 90 9.30 22.97 3.52
CA ALA A 90 8.51 21.81 3.94
C ALA A 90 7.17 22.21 4.59
N ASN A 91 6.83 21.64 5.75
CA ASN A 91 5.64 22.03 6.53
C ASN A 91 5.91 23.17 7.51
N ASP A 92 7.11 23.74 7.46
CA ASP A 92 7.61 24.78 8.35
C ASP A 92 7.41 24.49 9.84
N GLN A 93 7.53 23.21 10.23
CA GLN A 93 7.35 22.78 11.62
C GLN A 93 8.36 23.46 12.55
N TYR A 94 9.53 23.85 12.04
CA TYR A 94 10.51 24.60 12.82
C TYR A 94 9.90 25.85 13.49
N HIS A 95 9.00 26.54 12.79
CA HIS A 95 8.24 27.67 13.32
C HIS A 95 6.88 27.27 13.90
N HIS A 96 6.22 26.27 13.31
CA HIS A 96 4.82 25.92 13.57
C HIS A 96 4.58 24.71 14.48
N TYR A 97 5.61 24.15 15.12
CA TYR A 97 5.49 22.94 15.94
C TYR A 97 4.39 22.97 17.01
N LYS A 98 4.08 24.14 17.60
CA LYS A 98 3.00 24.27 18.59
C LYS A 98 1.63 23.95 18.00
N GLU A 99 1.42 24.33 16.74
CA GLU A 99 0.18 24.06 16.02
C GLU A 99 0.06 22.57 15.69
N ASP A 100 1.14 21.96 15.20
CA ASP A 100 1.19 20.52 14.94
C ASP A 100 0.86 19.71 16.20
N VAL A 101 1.47 20.07 17.35
CA VAL A 101 1.18 19.42 18.64
C VAL A 101 -0.27 19.63 19.08
N ARG A 102 -0.86 20.81 18.82
CA ARG A 102 -2.27 21.10 19.09
C ARG A 102 -3.19 20.19 18.27
N ILE A 103 -2.87 19.98 17.00
CA ILE A 103 -3.59 19.07 16.10
C ILE A 103 -3.51 17.63 16.61
N MET A 104 -2.31 17.14 16.94
CA MET A 104 -2.12 15.78 17.50
C MET A 104 -2.98 15.57 18.74
N LYS A 105 -3.03 16.57 19.63
CA LYS A 105 -3.87 16.51 20.83
C LYS A 105 -5.37 16.47 20.50
N LYS A 106 -5.82 17.29 19.55
CA LYS A 106 -7.21 17.32 19.09
C LYS A 106 -7.65 15.99 18.46
N MET A 107 -6.73 15.30 17.78
CA MET A 107 -6.95 13.96 17.22
C MET A 107 -6.94 12.84 18.27
N GLY A 108 -6.55 13.13 19.52
CA GLY A 108 -6.44 12.13 20.58
C GLY A 108 -5.28 11.15 20.38
N LEU A 109 -4.16 11.59 19.81
CA LEU A 109 -2.94 10.80 19.68
C LEU A 109 -2.18 10.75 21.01
N ASP A 110 -1.61 9.58 21.32
CA ASP A 110 -0.88 9.30 22.55
C ASP A 110 0.62 9.64 22.42
N ALA A 111 1.15 9.59 21.19
CA ALA A 111 2.57 9.72 20.93
C ALA A 111 2.84 10.39 19.57
N TYR A 112 4.00 11.02 19.48
CA TYR A 112 4.53 11.57 18.25
C TYR A 112 5.94 11.04 18.03
N ARG A 113 6.15 10.39 16.89
CA ARG A 113 7.46 9.98 16.42
C ARG A 113 8.02 11.06 15.50
N PHE A 114 9.17 11.64 15.82
CA PHE A 114 9.85 12.60 14.95
C PHE A 114 11.35 12.31 14.91
N SER A 115 12.07 12.83 13.92
CA SER A 115 13.53 12.75 13.90
C SER A 115 14.20 14.06 14.29
N ILE A 116 15.40 13.94 14.86
CA ILE A 116 16.30 15.07 15.07
C ILE A 116 17.16 15.20 13.81
N SER A 117 17.29 16.42 13.31
CA SER A 117 18.17 16.71 12.20
C SER A 117 19.62 16.81 12.66
N TRP A 118 20.44 15.85 12.23
CA TRP A 118 21.86 15.80 12.59
C TRP A 118 22.55 17.11 12.18
N SER A 119 22.32 17.59 10.96
CA SER A 119 22.94 18.84 10.48
C SER A 119 22.41 20.10 11.18
N ARG A 120 21.24 20.04 11.84
CA ARG A 120 20.74 21.14 12.67
C ARG A 120 21.43 21.18 14.03
N VAL A 121 21.71 20.03 14.63
CA VAL A 121 22.35 19.96 15.96
C VAL A 121 23.88 20.07 15.88
N LEU A 122 24.46 19.47 14.84
CA LEU A 122 25.89 19.51 14.52
C LEU A 122 26.06 19.94 13.06
N PRO A 123 26.17 21.25 12.77
CA PRO A 123 26.27 21.78 11.41
C PRO A 123 27.46 21.23 10.61
N ASN A 124 28.57 20.95 11.29
CA ASN A 124 29.77 20.33 10.72
C ASN A 124 29.78 18.79 10.85
N GLY A 125 28.67 18.20 11.29
CA GLY A 125 28.49 16.77 11.55
C GLY A 125 29.17 16.22 12.81
N LYS A 126 30.23 16.87 13.28
CA LYS A 126 31.02 16.43 14.45
C LYS A 126 30.82 17.31 15.66
N VAL A 127 30.87 16.72 16.85
CA VAL A 127 30.84 17.45 18.13
C VAL A 127 32.04 18.41 18.25
N SER A 128 33.21 18.01 17.74
CA SER A 128 34.41 18.86 17.69
C SER A 128 34.25 20.10 16.80
N GLY A 129 33.33 20.04 15.82
CA GLY A 129 32.97 21.17 14.97
C GLY A 129 31.97 22.15 15.60
N GLY A 130 31.58 21.93 16.85
CA GLY A 130 30.67 22.80 17.61
C GLY A 130 29.22 22.33 17.61
N VAL A 131 28.56 22.49 18.77
CA VAL A 131 27.13 22.18 18.96
C VAL A 131 26.30 23.43 18.68
N ASN A 132 25.31 23.31 17.80
CA ASN A 132 24.37 24.38 17.55
C ASN A 132 23.30 24.46 18.65
N ARG A 133 23.42 25.47 19.53
CA ARG A 133 22.51 25.66 20.66
C ARG A 133 21.09 26.08 20.27
N GLU A 134 20.89 26.77 19.15
CA GLU A 134 19.54 27.09 18.67
C GLU A 134 18.82 25.84 18.14
N GLY A 135 19.54 24.93 17.47
CA GLY A 135 19.03 23.61 17.11
C GLY A 135 18.61 22.78 18.33
N ILE A 136 19.44 22.73 19.37
CA ILE A 136 19.10 22.07 20.65
C ILE A 136 17.86 22.71 21.29
N LYS A 137 17.76 24.03 21.28
CA LYS A 137 16.63 24.77 21.84
C LYS A 137 15.32 24.48 21.11
N TYR A 138 15.34 24.35 19.78
CA TYR A 138 14.17 23.95 18.99
C TYR A 138 13.61 22.59 19.45
N TYR A 139 14.44 21.55 19.48
CA TYR A 139 13.98 20.21 19.91
C TYR A 139 13.55 20.19 21.38
N ASN A 140 14.22 20.94 22.25
CA ASN A 140 13.77 21.12 23.63
C ASN A 140 12.36 21.71 23.69
N ASN A 141 12.07 22.74 22.89
CA ASN A 141 10.77 23.37 22.85
C ASN A 141 9.69 22.43 22.31
N LEU A 142 9.97 21.68 21.24
CA LEU A 142 9.06 20.67 20.69
C LEU A 142 8.76 19.58 21.72
N ILE A 143 9.78 19.00 22.34
CA ILE A 143 9.64 17.96 23.37
C ILE A 143 8.83 18.46 24.57
N ASN A 144 9.11 19.69 25.03
CA ASN A 144 8.38 20.29 26.13
C ASN A 144 6.90 20.52 25.78
N GLU A 145 6.60 21.01 24.58
CA GLU A 145 5.21 21.23 24.15
C GLU A 145 4.44 19.91 24.00
N LEU A 146 5.07 18.87 23.43
CA LEU A 146 4.49 17.51 23.36
C LEU A 146 4.10 17.01 24.75
N LEU A 147 5.04 17.02 25.69
CA LEU A 147 4.81 16.54 27.06
C LEU A 147 3.76 17.39 27.79
N LYS A 148 3.77 18.72 27.61
CA LYS A 148 2.76 19.63 28.15
C LYS A 148 1.34 19.28 27.68
N LYS A 149 1.19 18.75 26.45
CA LYS A 149 -0.10 18.27 25.91
C LYS A 149 -0.37 16.79 26.19
N GLY A 150 0.54 16.10 26.87
CA GLY A 150 0.44 14.67 27.20
C GLY A 150 0.70 13.75 26.00
N VAL A 151 1.42 14.23 24.98
CA VAL A 151 1.85 13.44 23.83
C VAL A 151 3.28 12.96 24.08
N LYS A 152 3.51 11.65 24.00
CA LYS A 152 4.83 11.04 24.28
C LYS A 152 5.79 11.20 23.09
N PRO A 153 7.02 11.69 23.28
CA PRO A 153 8.02 11.76 22.21
C PRO A 153 8.65 10.37 21.96
N PHE A 154 8.65 9.95 20.69
CA PHE A 154 9.46 8.85 20.15
C PHE A 154 10.49 9.48 19.20
N VAL A 155 11.76 9.43 19.54
CA VAL A 155 12.77 10.19 18.80
C VAL A 155 13.61 9.28 17.93
N THR A 156 13.66 9.61 16.63
CA THR A 156 14.56 8.97 15.66
C THR A 156 15.84 9.81 15.51
N LEU A 157 17.01 9.21 15.68
CA LEU A 157 18.30 9.92 15.62
C LEU A 157 18.72 10.20 14.19
N PHE A 158 18.54 9.24 13.28
CA PHE A 158 18.89 9.39 11.87
C PHE A 158 17.73 9.00 10.96
N HIS A 159 17.31 9.95 10.12
CA HIS A 159 16.28 9.74 9.10
C HIS A 159 16.77 10.29 7.76
N TRP A 160 17.84 9.67 7.25
CA TRP A 160 18.42 9.89 5.91
C TRP A 160 19.04 11.27 5.67
N ASP A 161 19.10 12.15 6.67
CA ASP A 161 19.54 13.54 6.57
C ASP A 161 20.98 13.74 7.07
N LEU A 162 21.91 12.92 6.56
CA LEU A 162 23.34 13.00 6.89
C LEU A 162 23.87 14.43 6.64
N PRO A 163 24.67 15.02 7.56
CA PRO A 163 25.32 16.31 7.31
C PRO A 163 26.22 16.23 6.06
N GLN A 164 26.06 17.17 5.13
CA GLN A 164 26.86 17.22 3.90
C GLN A 164 28.36 17.32 4.21
N ALA A 165 28.74 17.95 5.32
CA ALA A 165 30.13 18.02 5.78
C ALA A 165 30.79 16.64 5.95
N LEU A 166 30.05 15.62 6.41
CA LEU A 166 30.60 14.25 6.57
C LEU A 166 30.64 13.49 5.23
N GLU A 167 29.68 13.76 4.34
CA GLU A 167 29.71 13.24 2.97
C GLU A 167 30.91 13.80 2.19
N ASP A 168 31.18 15.10 2.31
CA ASP A 168 32.30 15.76 1.64
C ASP A 168 33.65 15.36 2.23
N GLU A 169 33.74 15.15 3.55
CA GLU A 169 35.00 14.82 4.21
C GLU A 169 35.44 13.37 3.92
N TYR A 170 34.51 12.40 3.97
CA TYR A 170 34.87 10.98 3.89
C TYR A 170 33.82 10.07 3.24
N ASP A 171 32.91 10.60 2.41
CA ASP A 171 31.82 9.85 1.77
C ASP A 171 30.83 9.21 2.77
N GLY A 172 30.65 9.83 3.94
CA GLY A 172 29.59 9.47 4.88
C GLY A 172 29.66 8.02 5.35
N PHE A 173 28.56 7.27 5.17
CA PHE A 173 28.47 5.88 5.62
C PHE A 173 29.35 4.88 4.84
N LEU A 174 30.03 5.31 3.76
CA LEU A 174 31.05 4.47 3.13
C LEU A 174 32.33 4.34 3.97
N SER A 175 32.58 5.29 4.87
CA SER A 175 33.75 5.29 5.75
C SER A 175 33.40 4.71 7.12
N PRO A 176 34.29 3.91 7.74
CA PRO A 176 34.09 3.45 9.12
C PRO A 176 34.14 4.59 10.15
N LEU A 177 34.68 5.77 9.80
CA LEU A 177 34.72 6.95 10.68
C LEU A 177 33.32 7.40 11.12
N ILE A 178 32.29 7.13 10.31
CA ILE A 178 30.90 7.47 10.63
C ILE A 178 30.40 6.83 11.92
N VAL A 179 30.98 5.68 12.32
CA VAL A 179 30.54 4.92 13.50
C VAL A 179 30.74 5.75 14.77
N ASP A 180 31.92 6.36 14.91
CA ASP A 180 32.24 7.20 16.06
C ASP A 180 31.51 8.55 16.00
N ASP A 181 31.41 9.17 14.82
CA ASP A 181 30.70 10.43 14.66
C ASP A 181 29.20 10.28 14.98
N PHE A 182 28.56 9.19 14.51
CA PHE A 182 27.17 8.89 14.84
C PHE A 182 27.00 8.56 16.33
N ARG A 183 27.91 7.79 16.94
CA ARG A 183 27.89 7.51 18.38
C ARG A 183 27.94 8.81 19.19
N ASN A 184 28.86 9.71 18.86
CA ASN A 184 29.03 10.99 19.55
C ASN A 184 27.82 11.92 19.37
N TYR A 185 27.22 11.93 18.17
CA TYR A 185 25.96 12.63 17.91
C TYR A 185 24.80 12.06 18.73
N ALA A 186 24.65 10.73 18.76
CA ALA A 186 23.62 10.07 19.55
C ALA A 186 23.78 10.35 21.05
N GLU A 187 25.02 10.30 21.56
CA GLU A 187 25.35 10.63 22.96
C GLU A 187 24.97 12.07 23.32
N LEU A 188 25.25 13.03 22.44
CA LEU A 188 24.81 14.42 22.60
C LEU A 188 23.28 14.49 22.72
N CYS A 189 22.54 13.81 21.84
CA CYS A 189 21.08 13.76 21.92
C CYS A 189 20.57 13.13 23.22
N PHE A 190 21.19 12.04 23.69
CA PHE A 190 20.82 11.42 24.96
C PHE A 190 21.06 12.36 26.14
N LYS A 191 22.17 13.09 26.13
CA LYS A 191 22.50 14.08 27.17
C LYS A 191 21.53 15.24 27.20
N GLU A 192 21.16 15.78 26.04
CA GLU A 192 20.37 17.01 25.93
C GLU A 192 18.85 16.75 26.07
N PHE A 193 18.37 15.55 25.72
CA PHE A 193 16.93 15.27 25.62
C PHE A 193 16.45 14.04 26.40
N GLY A 194 17.35 13.15 26.82
CA GLY A 194 16.98 11.86 27.41
C GLY A 194 16.41 11.93 28.83
N ASP A 195 16.50 13.09 29.48
CA ASP A 195 15.76 13.37 30.71
C ASP A 195 14.24 13.26 30.48
N ARG A 196 13.77 13.63 29.28
CA ARG A 196 12.35 13.64 28.87
C ARG A 196 11.99 12.55 27.85
N VAL A 197 12.90 12.21 26.94
CA VAL A 197 12.67 11.21 25.89
C VAL A 197 12.91 9.80 26.43
N LYS A 198 11.92 8.91 26.25
CA LYS A 198 11.96 7.52 26.77
C LYS A 198 11.94 6.43 25.69
N HIS A 199 11.79 6.80 24.42
CA HIS A 199 11.79 5.86 23.30
C HIS A 199 12.70 6.42 22.20
N TRP A 200 13.82 5.74 22.00
CA TRP A 200 14.85 6.12 21.04
C TRP A 200 14.86 5.13 19.88
N ILE A 201 14.89 5.66 18.67
CA ILE A 201 15.08 4.91 17.43
C ILE A 201 16.39 5.43 16.84
N THR A 202 17.36 4.55 16.65
CA THR A 202 18.67 4.93 16.09
C THR A 202 18.57 5.31 14.62
N LEU A 203 18.17 4.36 13.77
CA LEU A 203 18.10 4.51 12.33
C LEU A 203 16.67 4.25 11.84
N ASN A 204 16.19 5.06 10.89
CA ASN A 204 15.01 4.74 10.09
C ASN A 204 15.39 4.08 8.77
N GLU A 205 14.78 2.94 8.48
CA GLU A 205 14.86 2.24 7.19
C GLU A 205 16.28 2.19 6.57
N PRO A 206 17.26 1.55 7.23
CA PRO A 206 18.62 1.45 6.70
C PRO A 206 18.67 0.87 5.27
N THR A 207 17.75 -0.05 4.96
CA THR A 207 17.62 -0.68 3.64
C THR A 207 17.14 0.27 2.56
N SER A 208 16.20 1.18 2.85
CA SER A 208 15.75 2.22 1.91
C SER A 208 16.86 3.24 1.64
N TYR A 209 17.56 3.68 2.69
CA TYR A 209 18.72 4.58 2.57
C TYR A 209 19.79 3.98 1.64
N VAL A 210 20.13 2.71 1.86
CA VAL A 210 21.10 1.97 1.04
C VAL A 210 20.62 1.75 -0.39
N ALA A 211 19.36 1.35 -0.57
CA ALA A 211 18.80 1.08 -1.89
C ALA A 211 18.79 2.36 -2.75
N GLY A 212 18.25 3.45 -2.21
CA GLY A 212 18.17 4.74 -2.91
C GLY A 212 19.53 5.40 -3.13
N GLY A 213 20.38 5.45 -2.09
CA GLY A 213 21.63 6.21 -2.09
C GLY A 213 22.79 5.55 -2.80
N TYR A 214 22.89 4.20 -2.73
CA TYR A 214 24.08 3.45 -3.14
C TYR A 214 23.78 2.27 -4.08
N THR A 215 22.52 2.00 -4.40
CA THR A 215 22.15 0.93 -5.34
C THR A 215 21.53 1.45 -6.63
N THR A 216 20.46 2.24 -6.53
CA THR A 216 19.76 2.85 -7.68
C THR A 216 20.24 4.27 -7.96
N GLY A 217 20.83 4.94 -6.97
CA GLY A 217 21.22 6.35 -7.04
C GLY A 217 20.04 7.30 -7.21
N SER A 218 18.83 6.88 -6.85
CA SER A 218 17.63 7.71 -6.90
C SER A 218 17.58 8.73 -5.76
N SER A 219 18.23 8.45 -4.63
CA SER A 219 18.29 9.33 -3.46
C SER A 219 19.75 9.75 -3.20
N PRO A 220 20.02 10.79 -2.40
CA PRO A 220 21.39 11.19 -2.06
C PRO A 220 22.16 10.03 -1.39
N PRO A 221 23.47 9.89 -1.65
CA PRO A 221 24.32 10.75 -2.48
C PRO A 221 24.24 10.48 -4.00
N GLY A 222 23.30 9.66 -4.47
CA GLY A 222 23.03 9.46 -5.89
C GLY A 222 24.01 8.51 -6.58
N ARG A 223 24.49 7.49 -5.86
CA ARG A 223 25.53 6.57 -6.31
C ARG A 223 24.96 5.26 -6.83
N CYS A 224 25.49 4.79 -7.95
CA CYS A 224 25.23 3.45 -8.48
C CYS A 224 26.28 3.07 -9.52
N SER A 225 26.33 1.79 -9.87
CA SER A 225 27.19 1.28 -10.93
C SER A 225 26.86 1.89 -12.29
N HIS A 226 27.89 2.36 -13.01
CA HIS A 226 27.75 2.97 -14.35
C HIS A 226 26.97 2.10 -15.34
N TRP A 227 27.18 0.78 -15.34
CA TRP A 227 26.51 -0.16 -16.26
C TRP A 227 24.98 -0.22 -16.10
N GLN A 228 24.43 0.27 -14.99
CA GLN A 228 22.98 0.32 -14.77
C GLN A 228 22.29 1.45 -15.53
N ASN A 229 23.03 2.44 -16.07
CA ASN A 229 22.49 3.57 -16.83
C ASN A 229 21.37 4.36 -16.10
N LEU A 230 21.44 4.44 -14.76
CA LEU A 230 20.45 5.17 -13.93
C LEU A 230 20.85 6.63 -13.68
N ASN A 231 21.66 7.21 -14.56
CA ASN A 231 22.14 8.60 -14.46
C ASN A 231 22.89 8.92 -13.14
N CYS A 232 23.54 7.94 -12.51
CA CYS A 232 24.32 8.15 -11.28
C CYS A 232 25.68 8.81 -11.57
N THR A 233 26.23 9.49 -10.57
CA THR A 233 27.50 10.22 -10.72
C THR A 233 28.73 9.32 -10.64
N ARG A 234 28.71 8.33 -9.74
CA ARG A 234 29.75 7.33 -9.48
C ARG A 234 29.18 6.19 -8.61
N GLY A 235 29.95 5.14 -8.37
CA GLY A 235 29.67 4.14 -7.35
C GLY A 235 29.78 2.69 -7.81
N ASP A 236 29.53 1.77 -6.88
CA ASP A 236 29.51 0.32 -7.10
C ASP A 236 28.33 -0.31 -6.34
N SER A 237 27.21 -0.50 -7.05
CA SER A 237 25.99 -1.11 -6.51
C SER A 237 26.16 -2.57 -6.07
N GLY A 238 27.29 -3.20 -6.38
CA GLY A 238 27.64 -4.54 -5.92
C GLY A 238 28.42 -4.54 -4.61
N ARG A 239 28.98 -3.42 -4.15
CA ARG A 239 29.83 -3.34 -2.94
C ARG A 239 29.37 -2.28 -1.94
N GLU A 240 29.13 -1.06 -2.42
CA GLU A 240 28.77 0.09 -1.58
C GLU A 240 27.54 -0.18 -0.70
N PRO A 241 26.45 -0.80 -1.21
CA PRO A 241 25.29 -1.13 -0.36
C PRO A 241 25.63 -1.98 0.87
N TYR A 242 26.54 -2.94 0.72
CA TYR A 242 26.94 -3.85 1.78
C TYR A 242 27.85 -3.17 2.80
N LEU A 243 28.75 -2.32 2.34
CA LEU A 243 29.64 -1.53 3.21
C LEU A 243 28.85 -0.51 4.03
N VAL A 244 27.95 0.23 3.39
CA VAL A 244 27.08 1.23 4.05
C VAL A 244 26.16 0.58 5.08
N MET A 245 25.54 -0.56 4.76
CA MET A 245 24.73 -1.28 5.75
C MET A 245 25.58 -1.78 6.93
N HIS A 246 26.80 -2.25 6.67
CA HIS A 246 27.71 -2.71 7.71
C HIS A 246 28.05 -1.58 8.69
N HIS A 247 28.46 -0.41 8.19
CA HIS A 247 28.74 0.74 9.06
C HIS A 247 27.48 1.27 9.76
N GLN A 248 26.31 1.24 9.12
CA GLN A 248 25.05 1.56 9.80
C GLN A 248 24.76 0.62 10.98
N LEU A 249 24.96 -0.69 10.83
CA LEU A 249 24.78 -1.66 11.93
C LEU A 249 25.77 -1.44 13.07
N LEU A 250 27.03 -1.12 12.77
CA LEU A 250 28.04 -0.80 13.78
C LEU A 250 27.73 0.53 14.50
N ALA A 251 27.33 1.56 13.76
CA ALA A 251 26.92 2.85 14.30
C ALA A 251 25.68 2.72 15.21
N HIS A 252 24.68 1.95 14.78
CA HIS A 252 23.53 1.58 15.58
C HIS A 252 23.94 0.92 16.90
N ALA A 253 24.78 -0.12 16.83
CA ALA A 253 25.16 -0.89 18.01
C ALA A 253 26.05 -0.09 18.97
N ALA A 254 26.94 0.77 18.46
CA ALA A 254 27.74 1.70 19.26
C ALA A 254 26.86 2.72 20.02
N ALA A 255 25.86 3.31 19.36
CA ALA A 255 24.92 4.22 20.02
C ALA A 255 24.07 3.51 21.09
N VAL A 256 23.63 2.28 20.83
CA VAL A 256 22.89 1.46 21.80
C VAL A 256 23.73 1.11 23.01
N LEU A 257 25.01 0.75 22.80
CA LEU A 257 25.94 0.44 23.88
C LEU A 257 26.08 1.64 24.84
N VAL A 258 26.36 2.82 24.30
CA VAL A 258 26.49 4.06 25.08
C VAL A 258 25.19 4.37 25.83
N TYR A 259 24.04 4.26 25.16
CA TYR A 259 22.75 4.49 25.82
C TYR A 259 22.54 3.55 27.02
N LYS A 260 22.74 2.25 26.81
CA LYS A 260 22.52 1.22 27.83
C LYS A 260 23.45 1.36 29.04
N GLN A 261 24.71 1.68 28.81
CA GLN A 261 25.72 1.76 29.88
C GLN A 261 25.61 3.07 30.66
N GLU A 262 25.51 4.21 29.97
CA GLU A 262 25.71 5.52 30.60
C GLU A 262 24.40 6.25 30.93
N TYR A 263 23.34 6.02 30.14
CA TYR A 263 22.12 6.83 30.19
C TYR A 263 20.91 6.08 30.71
N GLN A 264 20.69 4.85 30.28
CA GLN A 264 19.53 4.04 30.64
C GLN A 264 19.33 3.88 32.16
N PRO A 265 20.38 3.66 32.99
CA PRO A 265 20.21 3.54 34.45
C PRO A 265 19.53 4.76 35.10
N ARG A 266 19.79 5.96 34.56
CA ARG A 266 19.25 7.23 35.09
C ARG A 266 18.00 7.69 34.35
N GLN A 267 17.95 7.50 33.03
CA GLN A 267 16.90 8.00 32.17
C GLN A 267 15.72 7.05 32.03
N ARG A 268 15.92 5.74 32.23
CA ARG A 268 14.90 4.69 32.17
C ARG A 268 14.09 4.67 30.87
N GLY A 269 14.72 4.99 29.75
CA GLY A 269 14.13 4.83 28.42
C GLY A 269 14.53 3.51 27.76
N THR A 270 14.01 3.30 26.56
CA THR A 270 14.27 2.14 25.71
C THR A 270 14.80 2.57 24.36
N ILE A 271 15.63 1.72 23.75
CA ILE A 271 16.24 2.02 22.46
C ILE A 271 16.08 0.87 21.45
N GLY A 272 15.85 1.23 20.19
CA GLY A 272 15.62 0.30 19.09
C GLY A 272 16.01 0.86 17.72
N ILE A 273 15.47 0.24 16.69
CA ILE A 273 15.71 0.55 15.27
C ILE A 273 14.42 0.36 14.48
N SER A 274 14.17 1.21 13.48
CA SER A 274 13.01 1.09 12.58
C SER A 274 13.42 0.46 11.26
N ILE A 275 12.79 -0.67 10.93
CA ILE A 275 13.09 -1.49 9.76
C ILE A 275 11.88 -1.46 8.83
N VAL A 276 12.10 -1.14 7.57
CA VAL A 276 11.09 -1.34 6.53
C VAL A 276 11.10 -2.77 6.04
N ALA A 277 9.92 -3.38 6.03
CA ALA A 277 9.72 -4.67 5.40
C ALA A 277 8.29 -4.81 4.92
N GLY A 278 8.13 -4.97 3.60
CA GLY A 278 6.93 -5.56 3.05
C GLY A 278 6.87 -7.07 3.28
N TRP A 279 5.70 -7.66 3.11
CA TRP A 279 5.61 -9.11 3.02
C TRP A 279 5.88 -9.59 1.60
N THR A 280 6.16 -10.87 1.44
CA THR A 280 6.36 -11.48 0.13
C THR A 280 5.54 -12.75 -0.02
N LEU A 281 4.96 -12.94 -1.19
CA LEU A 281 4.26 -14.15 -1.60
C LEU A 281 5.05 -14.84 -2.72
N PRO A 282 5.13 -16.17 -2.79
CA PRO A 282 5.72 -16.81 -3.94
C PRO A 282 4.84 -16.55 -5.17
N TYR A 283 5.46 -16.32 -6.33
CA TYR A 283 4.73 -16.08 -7.58
C TYR A 283 3.88 -17.30 -7.96
N SER A 284 4.48 -18.50 -7.91
CA SER A 284 3.80 -19.78 -8.09
C SER A 284 3.98 -20.71 -6.88
N ASN A 285 3.27 -21.83 -6.85
CA ASN A 285 3.42 -22.85 -5.80
C ASN A 285 4.69 -23.70 -5.94
N THR A 286 5.56 -23.43 -6.91
CA THR A 286 6.79 -24.21 -7.11
C THR A 286 7.75 -24.05 -5.94
N LYS A 287 8.54 -25.10 -5.65
CA LYS A 287 9.59 -25.03 -4.60
C LYS A 287 10.60 -23.91 -4.86
N ARG A 288 10.87 -23.60 -6.13
CA ARG A 288 11.81 -22.54 -6.53
C ARG A 288 11.32 -21.16 -6.09
N ASP A 289 10.06 -20.83 -6.33
CA ASP A 289 9.48 -19.54 -5.91
C ASP A 289 9.31 -19.45 -4.39
N GLN A 290 9.01 -20.57 -3.72
CA GLN A 290 9.00 -20.62 -2.27
C GLN A 290 10.40 -20.36 -1.67
N HIS A 291 11.46 -20.89 -2.28
CA HIS A 291 12.83 -20.58 -1.87
C HIS A 291 13.19 -19.13 -2.20
N ALA A 292 12.80 -18.62 -3.37
CA ALA A 292 13.03 -17.23 -3.76
C ALA A 292 12.40 -16.24 -2.78
N LYS A 293 11.15 -16.51 -2.35
CA LYS A 293 10.48 -15.77 -1.26
C LYS A 293 11.37 -15.67 -0.01
N ARG A 294 11.96 -16.78 0.45
CA ARG A 294 12.82 -16.79 1.64
C ARG A 294 14.09 -15.97 1.43
N ARG A 295 14.73 -16.08 0.25
CA ARG A 295 15.90 -15.26 -0.08
C ARG A 295 15.59 -13.77 -0.06
N VAL A 296 14.47 -13.36 -0.67
CA VAL A 296 14.06 -11.96 -0.65
C VAL A 296 13.79 -11.47 0.77
N LEU A 297 13.11 -12.25 1.62
CA LEU A 297 12.92 -11.89 3.03
C LEU A 297 14.24 -11.79 3.82
N ASP A 298 15.22 -12.65 3.53
CA ASP A 298 16.55 -12.55 4.15
C ASP A 298 17.26 -11.25 3.71
N PHE A 299 17.15 -10.83 2.45
CA PHE A 299 17.76 -9.57 1.97
C PHE A 299 17.00 -8.32 2.43
N MET A 300 15.68 -8.38 2.60
CA MET A 300 14.86 -7.22 2.98
C MET A 300 14.79 -7.02 4.51
N PHE A 301 14.58 -8.09 5.27
CA PHE A 301 14.34 -8.03 6.71
C PHE A 301 15.42 -8.74 7.52
N GLY A 302 15.87 -9.91 7.05
CA GLY A 302 16.96 -10.67 7.68
C GLY A 302 18.30 -9.92 7.68
N TRP A 303 18.55 -9.05 6.70
CA TRP A 303 19.80 -8.31 6.57
C TRP A 303 20.11 -7.47 7.81
N LEU A 304 19.07 -6.99 8.48
CA LEU A 304 19.13 -6.29 9.77
C LEU A 304 18.83 -7.23 10.93
N MET A 305 17.76 -8.02 10.86
CA MET A 305 17.31 -8.81 12.01
C MET A 305 18.23 -9.98 12.38
N ASP A 306 18.88 -10.64 11.41
CA ASP A 306 19.80 -11.75 11.72
C ASP A 306 21.07 -11.23 12.44
N PRO A 307 21.73 -10.11 12.02
CA PRO A 307 22.78 -9.50 12.82
C PRO A 307 22.33 -9.11 14.23
N LEU A 308 21.18 -8.46 14.36
CA LEU A 308 20.66 -8.00 15.66
C LEU A 308 20.34 -9.15 16.61
N THR A 309 19.97 -10.33 16.11
CA THR A 309 19.58 -11.48 16.96
C THR A 309 20.71 -12.51 17.13
N ASN A 310 21.50 -12.73 16.09
CA ASN A 310 22.50 -13.80 16.03
C ASN A 310 23.95 -13.29 15.97
N GLY A 311 24.16 -11.99 15.75
CA GLY A 311 25.48 -11.37 15.60
C GLY A 311 26.13 -11.61 14.23
N ASN A 312 25.38 -12.09 13.23
CA ASN A 312 25.90 -12.37 11.90
C ASN A 312 24.82 -12.20 10.82
N TYR A 313 25.22 -11.89 9.59
CA TYR A 313 24.31 -11.78 8.44
C TYR A 313 23.62 -13.11 8.12
N PRO A 314 22.45 -13.12 7.43
CA PRO A 314 21.80 -14.35 7.02
C PRO A 314 22.73 -15.26 6.22
N HIS A 315 22.68 -16.58 6.47
CA HIS A 315 23.49 -17.56 5.73
C HIS A 315 23.28 -17.45 4.22
N THR A 316 22.03 -17.24 3.80
CA THR A 316 21.65 -16.99 2.41
C THR A 316 22.44 -15.82 1.79
N MET A 317 22.57 -14.69 2.49
CA MET A 317 23.30 -13.53 1.99
C MET A 317 24.79 -13.83 1.88
N ARG A 318 25.40 -14.42 2.92
CA ARG A 318 26.83 -14.78 2.89
C ARG A 318 27.17 -15.70 1.73
N SER A 319 26.31 -16.69 1.47
CA SER A 319 26.49 -17.64 0.37
C SER A 319 26.33 -17.00 -1.01
N LEU A 320 25.44 -16.03 -1.18
CA LEU A 320 25.10 -15.45 -2.48
C LEU A 320 25.99 -14.26 -2.85
N VAL A 321 26.32 -13.44 -1.86
CA VAL A 321 27.09 -12.20 -2.05
C VAL A 321 28.59 -12.48 -1.99
N GLY A 322 29.00 -13.44 -1.14
CA GLY A 322 30.40 -13.84 -0.98
C GLY A 322 31.25 -12.70 -0.39
N SER A 323 32.44 -12.50 -0.97
CA SER A 323 33.45 -11.55 -0.46
C SER A 323 33.04 -10.07 -0.51
N ARG A 324 31.96 -9.72 -1.22
CA ARG A 324 31.43 -8.35 -1.25
C ARG A 324 30.64 -7.98 0.01
N LEU A 325 30.17 -8.98 0.77
CA LEU A 325 29.53 -8.77 2.06
C LEU A 325 30.62 -8.72 3.14
N PRO A 326 30.75 -7.61 3.89
CA PRO A 326 31.69 -7.53 5.00
C PRO A 326 31.46 -8.64 6.03
N ASN A 327 32.52 -9.06 6.71
CA ASN A 327 32.41 -9.99 7.83
C ASN A 327 32.50 -9.20 9.13
N PHE A 328 31.61 -9.49 10.08
CA PHE A 328 31.79 -8.99 11.45
C PHE A 328 33.00 -9.67 12.08
N LYS A 329 33.88 -8.86 12.67
CA LYS A 329 34.85 -9.33 13.65
C LYS A 329 34.11 -9.88 14.87
N GLU A 330 34.81 -10.65 15.70
CA GLU A 330 34.21 -11.22 16.91
C GLU A 330 33.67 -10.15 17.87
N GLU A 331 34.40 -9.05 18.04
CA GLU A 331 34.00 -7.89 18.85
C GLU A 331 32.76 -7.17 18.28
N GLU A 332 32.73 -6.96 16.97
CA GLU A 332 31.61 -6.33 16.27
C GLU A 332 30.35 -7.22 16.31
N SER A 333 30.53 -8.54 16.15
CA SER A 333 29.46 -9.54 16.26
C SER A 333 28.83 -9.52 17.65
N LYS A 334 29.65 -9.47 18.71
CA LYS A 334 29.19 -9.34 20.10
C LYS A 334 28.49 -8.00 20.34
N LEU A 335 28.98 -6.92 19.74
CA LEU A 335 28.40 -5.59 19.87
C LEU A 335 27.01 -5.48 19.24
N VAL A 336 26.83 -5.99 18.02
CA VAL A 336 25.55 -5.92 17.28
C VAL A 336 24.51 -6.91 17.82
N LYS A 337 24.94 -8.07 18.31
CA LYS A 337 24.02 -9.07 18.84
C LYS A 337 23.31 -8.57 20.09
N GLY A 338 21.98 -8.45 20.02
CA GLY A 338 21.13 -7.98 21.13
C GLY A 338 21.13 -6.47 21.32
N SER A 339 21.61 -5.69 20.34
CA SER A 339 21.64 -4.23 20.39
C SER A 339 20.27 -3.57 20.17
N PHE A 340 19.18 -4.14 20.69
CA PHE A 340 17.86 -3.53 20.62
C PHE A 340 16.97 -3.99 21.78
N GLU A 341 16.02 -3.16 22.20
CA GLU A 341 14.98 -3.51 23.17
C GLU A 341 13.59 -3.58 22.52
N PHE A 342 13.44 -2.95 21.36
CA PHE A 342 12.27 -3.07 20.51
C PHE A 342 12.65 -2.94 19.04
N VAL A 343 11.79 -3.43 18.15
CA VAL A 343 11.87 -3.25 16.70
C VAL A 343 10.73 -2.35 16.25
N GLY A 344 11.07 -1.25 15.59
CA GLY A 344 10.12 -0.50 14.78
C GLY A 344 9.91 -1.21 13.44
N LEU A 345 8.66 -1.42 13.04
CA LEU A 345 8.32 -1.98 11.73
C LEU A 345 7.61 -0.92 10.90
N ASN A 346 8.19 -0.58 9.76
CA ASN A 346 7.57 0.23 8.73
C ASN A 346 6.98 -0.70 7.67
N TYR A 347 5.66 -0.73 7.55
CA TYR A 347 4.96 -1.62 6.62
C TYR A 347 4.05 -0.82 5.71
N TYR A 348 4.07 -1.12 4.41
CA TYR A 348 3.22 -0.44 3.43
C TYR A 348 2.55 -1.41 2.43
N THR A 349 3.30 -2.42 1.95
CA THR A 349 2.86 -3.25 0.82
C THR A 349 3.40 -4.70 0.87
N THR A 350 2.98 -5.51 -0.09
CA THR A 350 3.42 -6.90 -0.32
C THR A 350 3.73 -7.11 -1.79
N ASN A 351 4.74 -7.94 -2.10
CA ASN A 351 5.10 -8.30 -3.47
C ASN A 351 5.04 -9.81 -3.72
N TYR A 352 4.74 -10.21 -4.96
CA TYR A 352 5.03 -11.56 -5.45
C TYR A 352 6.52 -11.71 -5.74
N VAL A 353 7.05 -12.92 -5.57
CA VAL A 353 8.46 -13.24 -5.77
C VAL A 353 8.60 -14.46 -6.68
N ALA A 354 9.24 -14.29 -7.83
CA ALA A 354 9.55 -15.36 -8.77
C ALA A 354 11.05 -15.66 -8.76
N ASN A 355 11.43 -16.93 -8.80
CA ASN A 355 12.83 -17.35 -8.85
C ASN A 355 13.50 -16.93 -10.18
N ALA A 356 14.61 -16.19 -10.11
CA ALA A 356 15.32 -15.65 -11.28
C ALA A 356 16.84 -15.85 -11.12
N PRO A 357 17.34 -17.09 -11.24
CA PRO A 357 18.73 -17.41 -10.92
C PRO A 357 19.72 -16.76 -11.91
N ASP A 358 19.29 -16.54 -13.15
CA ASP A 358 20.11 -16.00 -14.24
C ASP A 358 20.54 -14.55 -14.02
N GLN A 359 19.82 -13.80 -13.17
CA GLN A 359 20.22 -12.44 -12.78
C GLN A 359 21.60 -12.38 -12.13
N ARG A 360 22.06 -13.49 -11.54
CA ARG A 360 23.37 -13.61 -10.90
C ARG A 360 24.49 -13.98 -11.87
N ASN A 361 24.16 -14.41 -13.08
CA ASN A 361 25.14 -14.92 -14.05
C ASN A 361 25.83 -13.83 -14.88
N ASN A 362 25.50 -12.54 -14.65
CA ASN A 362 26.10 -11.44 -15.38
C ASN A 362 27.47 -11.06 -14.78
N ILE A 363 28.53 -11.72 -15.25
CA ILE A 363 29.92 -11.42 -14.89
C ILE A 363 30.20 -9.92 -15.13
N GLY A 364 30.67 -9.22 -14.09
CA GLY A 364 30.96 -7.78 -14.13
C GLY A 364 29.76 -6.86 -13.94
N ARG A 365 28.54 -7.38 -13.74
CA ARG A 365 27.30 -6.59 -13.48
C ARG A 365 26.63 -7.00 -12.16
N THR A 366 27.41 -7.00 -11.08
CA THR A 366 26.91 -7.30 -9.72
C THR A 366 26.15 -6.12 -9.14
N SER A 367 25.02 -6.39 -8.48
CA SER A 367 24.20 -5.39 -7.78
C SER A 367 23.44 -6.03 -6.63
N TYR A 368 23.22 -5.29 -5.54
CA TYR A 368 22.30 -5.71 -4.47
C TYR A 368 20.92 -6.14 -5.02
N LEU A 369 20.43 -5.49 -6.09
CA LEU A 369 19.13 -5.80 -6.71
C LEU A 369 19.06 -7.19 -7.35
N THR A 370 20.19 -7.79 -7.73
CA THR A 370 20.23 -9.06 -8.45
C THR A 370 20.77 -10.22 -7.61
N ASP A 371 21.43 -9.92 -6.49
CA ASP A 371 22.15 -10.90 -5.67
C ASP A 371 21.23 -11.95 -5.02
N TYR A 372 20.00 -11.59 -4.67
CA TYR A 372 19.01 -12.55 -4.16
C TYR A 372 18.40 -13.45 -5.25
N GLY A 373 18.68 -13.19 -6.53
CA GLY A 373 18.30 -14.03 -7.68
C GLY A 373 16.79 -14.27 -7.77
N ALA A 374 15.99 -13.21 -7.68
CA ALA A 374 14.54 -13.27 -7.78
C ALA A 374 13.97 -12.00 -8.40
N ASN A 375 12.77 -12.09 -8.99
CA ASN A 375 12.00 -10.94 -9.44
C ASN A 375 10.91 -10.64 -8.42
N LEU A 376 10.83 -9.38 -7.99
CA LEU A 376 9.66 -8.87 -7.27
C LEU A 376 8.67 -8.31 -8.28
N SER A 377 7.39 -8.55 -8.03
CA SER A 377 6.29 -8.02 -8.84
C SER A 377 5.09 -7.72 -7.96
N SER A 378 4.45 -6.57 -8.18
CA SER A 378 3.16 -6.27 -7.58
C SER A 378 2.00 -7.02 -8.26
N GLU A 379 2.27 -7.71 -9.36
CA GLU A 379 1.28 -8.39 -10.18
C GLU A 379 1.62 -9.87 -10.41
N ARG A 380 0.58 -10.69 -10.56
CA ARG A 380 0.68 -12.09 -10.99
C ARG A 380 -0.32 -12.34 -12.11
N ASN A 381 0.17 -12.79 -13.26
CA ASN A 381 -0.65 -12.99 -14.47
C ASN A 381 -1.47 -11.74 -14.87
N GLY A 382 -0.88 -10.54 -14.74
CA GLY A 382 -1.55 -9.26 -15.02
C GLY A 382 -2.57 -8.82 -13.98
N ILE A 383 -2.69 -9.54 -12.86
CA ILE A 383 -3.59 -9.19 -11.75
C ILE A 383 -2.75 -8.60 -10.61
N PRO A 384 -2.99 -7.33 -10.21
CA PRO A 384 -2.29 -6.73 -9.10
C PRO A 384 -2.66 -7.40 -7.77
N ILE A 385 -1.70 -7.43 -6.84
CA ILE A 385 -1.87 -8.01 -5.51
C ILE A 385 -2.93 -7.29 -4.67
N GLY A 386 -3.18 -6.02 -4.98
CA GLY A 386 -4.22 -5.18 -4.40
C GLY A 386 -4.38 -3.87 -5.17
N PRO A 387 -5.28 -2.98 -4.75
CA PRO A 387 -5.38 -1.63 -5.31
C PRO A 387 -4.05 -0.88 -5.21
N ARG A 388 -3.63 -0.22 -6.29
CA ARG A 388 -2.43 0.63 -6.29
C ARG A 388 -2.79 2.02 -5.78
N ALA A 389 -1.94 2.59 -4.93
CA ALA A 389 -2.02 3.97 -4.49
C ALA A 389 -1.43 4.94 -5.54
N ALA A 390 -1.13 6.17 -5.16
CA ALA A 390 -0.51 7.14 -6.07
C ALA A 390 0.93 6.75 -6.43
N SER A 391 1.69 6.32 -5.42
CA SER A 391 3.03 5.75 -5.59
C SER A 391 2.99 4.47 -6.39
N PHE A 392 3.87 4.37 -7.39
CA PHE A 392 3.92 3.21 -8.28
C PHE A 392 4.27 1.90 -7.57
N TRP A 393 4.92 1.98 -6.41
CA TRP A 393 5.40 0.84 -5.62
C TRP A 393 4.40 0.38 -4.55
N LEU A 394 3.40 1.19 -4.21
CA LEU A 394 2.51 0.94 -3.07
C LEU A 394 1.21 0.28 -3.53
N TYR A 395 1.09 -1.02 -3.25
CA TYR A 395 -0.13 -1.80 -3.48
C TYR A 395 -0.74 -2.23 -2.14
N VAL A 396 -2.03 -1.94 -1.93
CA VAL A 396 -2.73 -2.15 -0.67
C VAL A 396 -2.96 -3.64 -0.42
N TYR A 397 -2.23 -4.22 0.52
CA TYR A 397 -2.36 -5.62 0.92
C TYR A 397 -2.32 -5.77 2.45
N PRO A 398 -3.44 -5.58 3.16
CA PRO A 398 -3.45 -5.48 4.62
C PRO A 398 -3.08 -6.78 5.32
N ARG A 399 -3.35 -7.95 4.72
CA ARG A 399 -2.95 -9.25 5.30
C ARG A 399 -1.43 -9.39 5.47
N GLY A 400 -0.63 -8.72 4.65
CA GLY A 400 0.83 -8.84 4.73
C GLY A 400 1.40 -8.34 6.07
N ILE A 401 0.76 -7.36 6.74
CA ILE A 401 1.20 -6.91 8.07
C ILE A 401 1.05 -8.02 9.12
N LEU A 402 -0.04 -8.81 9.06
CA LEU A 402 -0.22 -9.97 9.92
C LEU A 402 0.88 -11.00 9.66
N ASP A 403 1.14 -11.31 8.39
CA ASP A 403 2.07 -12.38 8.03
C ASP A 403 3.52 -12.04 8.43
N ILE A 404 3.99 -10.80 8.22
CA ILE A 404 5.35 -10.39 8.64
C ILE A 404 5.47 -10.35 10.16
N LEU A 405 4.42 -9.97 10.89
CA LEU A 405 4.40 -9.96 12.35
C LEU A 405 4.45 -11.38 12.93
N LEU A 406 3.65 -12.31 12.40
CA LEU A 406 3.69 -13.72 12.79
C LEU A 406 5.04 -14.37 12.44
N TYR A 407 5.60 -14.04 11.27
CA TYR A 407 6.94 -14.47 10.89
C TYR A 407 8.00 -13.96 11.88
N THR A 408 7.94 -12.68 12.24
CA THR A 408 8.87 -12.04 13.18
C THR A 408 8.79 -12.71 14.55
N LYS A 409 7.56 -12.95 15.04
CA LYS A 409 7.30 -13.70 16.27
C LYS A 409 7.99 -15.06 16.25
N LYS A 410 7.78 -15.83 15.18
CA LYS A 410 8.29 -17.20 15.07
C LYS A 410 9.81 -17.25 14.87
N LYS A 411 10.38 -16.41 14.00
CA LYS A 411 11.81 -16.48 13.62
C LYS A 411 12.72 -15.81 14.65
N TYR A 412 12.26 -14.73 15.29
CA TYR A 412 13.11 -13.87 16.14
C TYR A 412 12.65 -13.81 17.60
N ASN A 413 11.96 -14.86 18.08
CA ASN A 413 11.56 -15.03 19.48
C ASN A 413 10.65 -13.90 20.03
N ASN A 414 9.66 -13.49 19.25
CA ASN A 414 8.61 -12.52 19.64
C ASN A 414 9.14 -11.23 20.30
N PRO A 415 10.01 -10.46 19.61
CA PRO A 415 10.53 -9.22 20.16
C PRO A 415 9.40 -8.21 20.40
N LEU A 416 9.65 -7.20 21.23
CA LEU A 416 8.74 -6.07 21.35
C LEU A 416 8.72 -5.28 20.03
N ILE A 417 7.52 -5.03 19.50
CA ILE A 417 7.32 -4.35 18.22
C ILE A 417 6.48 -3.08 18.40
N TYR A 418 6.86 -2.04 17.66
CA TYR A 418 6.01 -0.89 17.36
C TYR A 418 5.84 -0.80 15.85
N ILE A 419 4.63 -0.59 15.34
CA ILE A 419 4.45 -0.23 13.92
C ILE A 419 4.81 1.24 13.80
N THR A 420 6.04 1.55 13.38
CA THR A 420 6.60 2.92 13.44
C THR A 420 6.23 3.78 12.25
N GLU A 421 5.78 3.14 11.16
CA GLU A 421 5.13 3.77 10.00
C GLU A 421 4.16 2.77 9.34
N ASN A 422 3.00 3.27 8.96
CA ASN A 422 2.05 2.60 8.07
C ASN A 422 1.10 3.66 7.51
N GLY A 423 0.85 3.64 6.19
CA GLY A 423 0.05 4.67 5.53
C GLY A 423 -0.15 4.42 4.04
N ILE A 424 -0.87 5.31 3.40
CA ILE A 424 -1.12 5.30 1.96
C ILE A 424 -1.11 6.73 1.42
N ASP A 425 -0.59 6.87 0.20
CA ASP A 425 -0.54 8.12 -0.50
C ASP A 425 -1.63 8.29 -1.57
N GLU A 426 -1.98 9.55 -1.81
CA GLU A 426 -2.84 9.96 -2.91
C GLU A 426 -2.13 11.00 -3.78
N PHE A 427 -2.53 11.12 -5.05
CA PHE A 427 -1.99 12.16 -5.92
C PHE A 427 -2.34 13.54 -5.35
N ASN A 428 -1.37 14.45 -5.36
CA ASN A 428 -1.66 15.84 -5.05
C ASN A 428 -2.39 16.47 -6.24
N ASN A 429 -3.72 16.57 -6.13
CA ASN A 429 -4.53 17.21 -7.15
C ASN A 429 -4.92 18.63 -6.72
N GLY A 430 -4.15 19.62 -7.20
CA GLY A 430 -4.40 21.03 -6.97
C GLY A 430 -5.71 21.57 -7.55
N THR A 431 -6.41 20.81 -8.42
CA THR A 431 -7.71 21.22 -8.96
C THR A 431 -8.88 20.89 -8.03
N LEU A 432 -8.68 20.08 -6.99
CA LEU A 432 -9.73 19.74 -6.03
C LEU A 432 -9.93 20.90 -5.05
N SER A 433 -11.19 21.22 -4.75
CA SER A 433 -11.54 22.09 -3.62
C SER A 433 -11.03 21.48 -2.30
N LEU A 434 -10.86 22.30 -1.26
CA LEU A 434 -10.47 21.79 0.06
C LEU A 434 -11.44 20.71 0.55
N LYS A 435 -12.74 20.90 0.34
CA LYS A 435 -13.79 19.93 0.71
C LYS A 435 -13.57 18.58 0.01
N GLU A 436 -13.31 18.58 -1.29
CA GLU A 436 -13.06 17.34 -2.05
C GLU A 436 -11.72 16.70 -1.68
N ALA A 437 -10.69 17.50 -1.47
CA ALA A 437 -9.37 17.04 -1.09
C ALA A 437 -9.34 16.37 0.29
N LEU A 438 -10.29 16.70 1.16
CA LEU A 438 -10.46 16.09 2.49
C LEU A 438 -11.25 14.79 2.46
N MET A 439 -11.83 14.38 1.34
CA MET A 439 -12.62 13.13 1.23
C MET A 439 -11.71 11.89 1.14
N ASP A 440 -10.98 11.67 2.24
CA ASP A 440 -9.91 10.71 2.52
C ASP A 440 -10.26 9.20 2.52
N HIS A 441 -11.28 8.77 1.78
CA HIS A 441 -11.88 7.45 2.00
C HIS A 441 -10.90 6.29 1.81
N GLN A 442 -9.97 6.40 0.85
CA GLN A 442 -8.99 5.34 0.59
C GLN A 442 -8.07 5.12 1.79
N ARG A 443 -7.60 6.20 2.40
CA ARG A 443 -6.76 6.16 3.59
C ARG A 443 -7.49 5.67 4.81
N ILE A 444 -8.76 6.03 4.98
CA ILE A 444 -9.59 5.48 6.06
C ILE A 444 -9.73 3.97 5.92
N ASP A 445 -10.07 3.47 4.72
CA ASP A 445 -10.21 2.03 4.44
C ASP A 445 -8.87 1.29 4.61
N TYR A 446 -7.76 1.91 4.19
CA TYR A 446 -6.41 1.42 4.41
C TYR A 446 -6.12 1.23 5.90
N TYR A 447 -6.30 2.29 6.70
CA TYR A 447 -6.04 2.25 8.13
C TYR A 447 -6.91 1.24 8.85
N TYR A 448 -8.21 1.19 8.53
CA TYR A 448 -9.14 0.23 9.12
C TYR A 448 -8.69 -1.20 8.89
N SER A 449 -8.39 -1.55 7.63
CA SER A 449 -8.01 -2.92 7.28
C SER A 449 -6.65 -3.33 7.88
N HIS A 450 -5.66 -2.44 7.90
CA HIS A 450 -4.35 -2.74 8.50
C HIS A 450 -4.43 -2.86 10.03
N LEU A 451 -5.16 -1.97 10.70
CA LEU A 451 -5.38 -2.04 12.14
C LEU A 451 -6.15 -3.31 12.52
N TRP A 452 -7.11 -3.75 11.70
CA TRP A 452 -7.82 -5.00 11.93
C TRP A 452 -6.87 -6.20 11.92
N TYR A 453 -6.02 -6.33 10.89
CA TYR A 453 -5.01 -7.39 10.84
C TYR A 453 -3.96 -7.28 11.94
N LEU A 454 -3.63 -6.06 12.36
CA LEU A 454 -2.76 -5.83 13.52
C LEU A 454 -3.38 -6.35 14.81
N SER A 455 -4.67 -6.07 15.03
CA SER A 455 -5.41 -6.60 16.19
C SER A 455 -5.47 -8.13 16.16
N LYS A 456 -5.56 -8.73 14.96
CA LYS A 456 -5.48 -10.18 14.78
C LYS A 456 -4.08 -10.70 15.15
N ALA A 457 -3.01 -10.06 14.71
CA ALA A 457 -1.64 -10.44 15.09
C ALA A 457 -1.43 -10.38 16.61
N ILE A 458 -1.95 -9.35 17.27
CA ILE A 458 -1.87 -9.19 18.72
C ILE A 458 -2.66 -10.28 19.44
N SER A 459 -3.89 -10.59 18.99
CA SER A 459 -4.68 -11.69 19.57
C SER A 459 -4.05 -13.07 19.33
N ASP A 460 -3.29 -13.23 18.25
CA ASP A 460 -2.45 -14.42 17.99
C ASP A 460 -1.11 -14.37 18.76
N GLY A 461 -0.95 -13.44 19.70
CA GLY A 461 0.15 -13.36 20.67
C GLY A 461 1.43 -12.70 20.17
N VAL A 462 1.38 -11.89 19.10
CA VAL A 462 2.51 -11.04 18.72
C VAL A 462 2.64 -9.87 19.69
N ASN A 463 3.86 -9.58 20.16
CA ASN A 463 4.14 -8.53 21.14
C ASN A 463 4.21 -7.13 20.48
N VAL A 464 3.07 -6.57 20.07
CA VAL A 464 2.99 -5.20 19.54
C VAL A 464 2.42 -4.24 20.59
N LYS A 465 3.07 -3.10 20.80
CA LYS A 465 2.65 -2.09 21.80
C LYS A 465 2.21 -0.74 21.24
N GLY A 466 2.37 -0.49 19.94
CA GLY A 466 1.87 0.74 19.37
C GLY A 466 1.85 0.77 17.85
N TYR A 467 1.15 1.78 17.35
CA TYR A 467 0.92 2.04 15.95
C TYR A 467 1.05 3.52 15.64
N PHE A 468 1.91 3.85 14.67
CA PHE A 468 2.18 5.22 14.22
C PHE A 468 1.74 5.38 12.77
N ALA A 469 0.71 6.19 12.56
CA ALA A 469 0.22 6.53 11.23
C ALA A 469 1.23 7.42 10.49
N TRP A 470 1.60 7.03 9.28
CA TRP A 470 2.40 7.85 8.35
C TRP A 470 1.46 8.53 7.35
N SER A 471 1.25 9.84 7.42
CA SER A 471 1.81 10.79 8.38
C SER A 471 0.75 11.79 8.88
N LEU A 472 1.14 12.74 9.73
CA LEU A 472 0.20 13.72 10.29
C LEU A 472 -0.30 14.67 9.20
N LEU A 473 0.65 15.35 8.55
CA LEU A 473 0.46 16.35 7.51
C LEU A 473 1.05 15.85 6.19
N ASP A 474 0.53 16.35 5.07
CA ASP A 474 1.22 16.21 3.79
C ASP A 474 2.63 16.77 3.92
N ASN A 475 3.61 16.23 3.21
CA ASN A 475 5.02 16.57 3.43
C ASN A 475 5.83 16.35 2.14
N PHE A 476 7.12 16.70 2.17
CA PHE A 476 8.03 16.47 1.05
C PHE A 476 8.36 14.97 0.91
N GLU A 477 7.76 14.27 -0.06
CA GLU A 477 7.93 12.83 -0.24
C GLU A 477 9.13 12.52 -1.14
N TRP A 478 10.31 12.94 -0.67
CA TRP A 478 11.60 12.58 -1.25
C TRP A 478 11.68 12.86 -2.77
N ASN A 479 11.86 11.83 -3.60
CA ASN A 479 11.99 11.97 -5.05
C ASN A 479 10.66 12.31 -5.75
N ASP A 480 9.52 12.07 -5.10
CA ASP A 480 8.20 12.45 -5.60
C ASP A 480 7.84 13.91 -5.25
N GLY A 481 8.66 14.60 -4.45
CA GLY A 481 8.41 15.99 -4.03
C GLY A 481 7.06 16.12 -3.32
N TYR A 482 6.25 17.11 -3.70
CA TYR A 482 4.88 17.27 -3.21
C TYR A 482 3.84 16.72 -4.19
N THR A 483 4.22 15.85 -5.14
CA THR A 483 3.27 15.27 -6.13
C THR A 483 2.34 14.22 -5.53
N VAL A 484 2.68 13.71 -4.35
CA VAL A 484 1.88 12.74 -3.60
C VAL A 484 1.70 13.21 -2.16
N ARG A 485 0.67 12.68 -1.49
CA ARG A 485 0.18 13.15 -0.19
C ARG A 485 -0.02 11.96 0.74
N PHE A 486 0.76 11.87 1.82
CA PHE A 486 0.62 10.85 2.87
C PHE A 486 -0.15 11.34 4.11
N GLY A 487 -0.36 12.64 4.25
CA GLY A 487 -0.92 13.24 5.44
C GLY A 487 -2.43 13.18 5.49
N ARG A 488 -2.97 13.08 6.71
CA ARG A 488 -4.42 13.20 6.95
C ARG A 488 -4.94 14.64 6.85
N ILE A 489 -4.04 15.62 6.87
CA ILE A 489 -4.35 17.04 6.93
C ILE A 489 -3.53 17.75 5.85
N LYS A 490 -4.21 18.56 5.04
CA LYS A 490 -3.61 19.43 4.04
C LYS A 490 -2.93 20.62 4.74
N ASP A 491 -1.75 20.98 4.25
CA ASP A 491 -0.84 22.04 4.73
C ASP A 491 -1.51 23.35 5.20
N HIS A 492 -0.83 24.05 6.12
CA HIS A 492 -1.17 25.30 6.81
C HIS A 492 -1.35 26.53 5.90
N SER A 493 -1.17 26.39 4.58
CA SER A 493 -1.10 27.51 3.63
C SER A 493 -2.34 28.42 3.63
N ASN A 494 -3.48 27.99 4.19
CA ASN A 494 -4.73 28.77 4.26
C ASN A 494 -5.30 28.96 5.68
N GLY A 495 -4.58 28.64 6.76
CA GLY A 495 -5.03 28.91 8.14
C GLY A 495 -6.22 28.08 8.67
N ASP A 496 -6.88 27.29 7.83
CA ASP A 496 -7.97 26.40 8.21
C ASP A 496 -7.50 24.93 8.21
N VAL A 497 -7.20 24.40 9.39
CA VAL A 497 -6.96 22.97 9.62
C VAL A 497 -8.29 22.23 9.56
N ALA A 498 -8.63 21.72 8.37
CA ALA A 498 -9.83 20.94 8.18
C ALA A 498 -9.54 19.44 8.44
N ILE A 499 -10.29 18.86 9.37
CA ILE A 499 -10.29 17.43 9.68
C ILE A 499 -11.44 16.82 8.88
N ASP A 500 -11.18 15.75 8.13
CA ASP A 500 -12.20 15.00 7.39
C ASP A 500 -13.40 14.66 8.30
N GLN A 501 -14.58 15.20 7.95
CA GLN A 501 -15.85 14.86 8.58
C GLN A 501 -16.81 14.29 7.54
N TYR A 502 -16.95 12.97 7.63
CA TYR A 502 -17.84 11.99 7.01
C TYR A 502 -19.32 12.39 6.70
N HIS A 503 -19.64 13.47 5.98
CA HIS A 503 -21.05 13.84 5.75
C HIS A 503 -21.39 14.35 4.34
N HIS A 504 -21.42 13.48 3.30
CA HIS A 504 -21.72 13.88 1.90
C HIS A 504 -22.91 13.19 1.21
N TYR A 505 -23.65 12.29 1.86
CA TYR A 505 -24.79 11.59 1.26
C TYR A 505 -25.96 12.50 0.82
N LYS A 506 -26.05 13.75 1.29
CA LYS A 506 -27.15 14.67 0.97
C LYS A 506 -27.10 15.19 -0.46
N GLU A 507 -25.89 15.32 -1.03
CA GLU A 507 -25.67 15.84 -2.38
C GLU A 507 -26.06 14.79 -3.43
N ASP A 508 -25.65 13.53 -3.22
CA ASP A 508 -26.06 12.39 -4.03
C ASP A 508 -27.59 12.27 -4.10
N VAL A 509 -28.28 12.44 -2.98
CA VAL A 509 -29.75 12.42 -2.93
C VAL A 509 -30.37 13.62 -3.66
N GLY A 510 -29.75 14.80 -3.58
CA GLY A 510 -30.16 16.00 -4.32
C GLY A 510 -30.21 15.75 -5.83
N ILE A 511 -29.17 15.14 -6.39
CA ILE A 511 -29.06 14.82 -7.82
C ILE A 511 -30.19 13.87 -8.26
N THR A 512 -30.62 12.93 -7.42
CA THR A 512 -31.75 12.03 -7.76
C THR A 512 -33.07 12.77 -7.97
N LYS A 513 -33.24 13.93 -7.35
CA LYS A 513 -34.42 14.80 -7.56
C LYS A 513 -34.31 15.52 -8.90
N GLU A 514 -33.17 16.13 -9.17
CA GLU A 514 -32.93 16.88 -10.41
C GLU A 514 -33.06 16.01 -11.66
N MET A 515 -32.58 14.77 -11.57
CA MET A 515 -32.66 13.80 -12.66
C MET A 515 -33.97 13.01 -12.71
N GLY A 516 -34.90 13.22 -11.77
CA GLY A 516 -36.18 12.51 -11.72
C GLY A 516 -36.06 10.99 -11.49
N LEU A 517 -35.02 10.52 -10.81
CA LEU A 517 -34.73 9.08 -10.64
C LEU A 517 -35.54 8.46 -9.49
N ASP A 518 -36.27 7.38 -9.74
CA ASP A 518 -37.06 6.68 -8.71
C ASP A 518 -36.25 5.70 -7.85
N ALA A 519 -35.03 5.38 -8.26
CA ALA A 519 -34.14 4.48 -7.53
C ALA A 519 -32.69 4.94 -7.62
N TYR A 520 -31.92 4.69 -6.56
CA TYR A 520 -30.49 4.96 -6.50
C TYR A 520 -29.72 3.68 -6.18
N ARG A 521 -28.83 3.29 -7.10
CA ARG A 521 -27.96 2.11 -6.96
C ARG A 521 -26.62 2.52 -6.38
N TRP A 522 -26.27 1.97 -5.22
CA TRP A 522 -25.04 2.29 -4.50
C TRP A 522 -24.35 1.03 -3.99
N LYS A 523 -23.11 1.20 -3.54
CA LYS A 523 -22.28 0.14 -2.95
C LYS A 523 -21.76 0.60 -1.61
N ALA A 524 -21.76 -0.28 -0.61
CA ALA A 524 -20.92 -0.03 0.57
C ALA A 524 -19.47 -0.33 0.21
N LYS A 525 -18.56 0.54 0.66
CA LYS A 525 -17.12 0.27 0.61
C LYS A 525 -16.77 -0.77 1.69
N TRP A 526 -15.75 -1.58 1.41
CA TRP A 526 -15.43 -2.80 2.15
C TRP A 526 -15.05 -2.49 3.61
N GLY A 527 -15.61 -3.25 4.57
CA GLY A 527 -15.38 -3.03 6.00
C GLY A 527 -16.36 -2.00 6.61
N VAL A 528 -17.63 -2.37 6.75
CA VAL A 528 -18.63 -1.47 7.35
C VAL A 528 -18.37 -1.33 8.86
N ASN A 529 -17.64 -0.28 9.24
CA ASN A 529 -17.51 0.15 10.62
C ASN A 529 -18.75 0.94 11.06
N ARG A 530 -18.87 1.31 12.35
CA ARG A 530 -20.06 2.01 12.88
C ARG A 530 -20.41 3.29 12.13
N GLU A 531 -19.40 4.03 11.69
CA GLU A 531 -19.59 5.29 10.98
C GLU A 531 -20.00 5.06 9.52
N GLY A 532 -19.47 4.02 8.88
CA GLY A 532 -19.96 3.53 7.59
C GLY A 532 -21.41 3.08 7.67
N ILE A 533 -21.78 2.29 8.69
CA ILE A 533 -23.18 1.88 8.93
C ILE A 533 -24.06 3.11 9.13
N LYS A 534 -23.62 4.08 9.95
CA LYS A 534 -24.34 5.34 10.18
C LYS A 534 -24.48 6.16 8.89
N TYR A 535 -23.42 6.27 8.09
CA TYR A 535 -23.43 6.97 6.81
C TYR A 535 -24.44 6.34 5.86
N TYR A 536 -24.38 5.02 5.65
CA TYR A 536 -25.30 4.33 4.75
C TYR A 536 -26.73 4.33 5.29
N ASN A 537 -26.93 4.23 6.61
CA ASN A 537 -28.23 4.43 7.23
C ASN A 537 -28.82 5.81 6.95
N ASN A 538 -28.00 6.86 7.04
CA ASN A 538 -28.43 8.21 6.73
C ASN A 538 -28.74 8.39 5.24
N LEU A 539 -27.90 7.85 4.35
CA LEU A 539 -28.15 7.83 2.91
C LEU A 539 -29.48 7.13 2.59
N ILE A 540 -29.69 5.93 3.13
CA ILE A 540 -30.91 5.13 2.92
C ILE A 540 -32.13 5.90 3.43
N ASN A 541 -32.06 6.47 4.64
CA ASN A 541 -33.16 7.22 5.22
C ASN A 541 -33.50 8.47 4.39
N GLU A 542 -32.49 9.19 3.91
CA GLU A 542 -32.68 10.37 3.07
C GLU A 542 -33.27 10.00 1.71
N LEU A 543 -32.80 8.92 1.07
CA LEU A 543 -33.38 8.40 -0.18
C LEU A 543 -34.87 8.05 0.01
N LEU A 544 -35.20 7.32 1.08
CA LEU A 544 -36.59 6.93 1.38
C LEU A 544 -37.47 8.13 1.71
N ALA A 545 -36.95 9.12 2.46
CA ALA A 545 -37.68 10.35 2.76
C ALA A 545 -38.00 11.18 1.51
N LYS A 546 -37.24 11.01 0.43
CA LYS A 546 -37.49 11.60 -0.89
C LYS A 546 -38.27 10.68 -1.84
N GLY A 547 -38.80 9.56 -1.33
CA GLY A 547 -39.58 8.59 -2.12
C GLY A 547 -38.74 7.79 -3.11
N ARG A 548 -37.42 7.63 -2.88
CA ARG A 548 -36.50 6.89 -3.76
C ARG A 548 -36.22 5.50 -3.22
N HIS A 549 -36.23 4.50 -4.11
CA HIS A 549 -35.80 3.16 -3.76
C HIS A 549 -34.26 3.08 -3.63
N SER A 550 -33.81 2.31 -2.66
CA SER A 550 -32.39 2.08 -2.39
C SER A 550 -32.00 0.69 -2.89
N ILE A 551 -31.01 0.62 -3.80
CA ILE A 551 -30.52 -0.64 -4.39
C ILE A 551 -29.06 -0.83 -3.99
N HIS A 552 -28.76 -1.92 -3.27
CA HIS A 552 -27.40 -2.20 -2.79
C HIS A 552 -26.69 -3.27 -3.63
N PHE A 553 -25.42 -3.02 -3.96
CA PHE A 553 -24.59 -3.90 -4.78
C PHE A 553 -23.37 -4.47 -4.03
N PHE A 554 -23.15 -5.79 -4.13
CA PHE A 554 -22.02 -6.51 -3.51
C PHE A 554 -20.92 -6.89 -4.55
N HIS A 555 -19.63 -6.72 -4.24
CA HIS A 555 -18.51 -7.07 -5.14
C HIS A 555 -17.41 -7.89 -4.43
N LEU A 556 -16.92 -8.98 -5.07
CA LEU A 556 -15.78 -9.88 -4.70
C LEU A 556 -16.02 -10.99 -3.65
N PRO A 557 -15.28 -12.13 -3.70
CA PRO A 557 -15.77 -13.48 -3.33
C PRO A 557 -15.85 -13.84 -1.83
N ILE A 558 -15.73 -12.87 -0.90
CA ILE A 558 -15.83 -13.13 0.55
C ILE A 558 -17.24 -12.72 1.03
N TYR A 559 -18.26 -13.46 0.55
CA TYR A 559 -19.65 -13.00 0.56
C TYR A 559 -20.45 -13.25 1.84
N GLN A 560 -20.19 -14.31 2.62
CA GLN A 560 -21.14 -14.69 3.68
C GLN A 560 -21.20 -13.67 4.82
N ASP A 561 -20.11 -13.42 5.53
CA ASP A 561 -20.13 -12.55 6.73
C ASP A 561 -20.47 -11.08 6.40
N TYR A 562 -20.02 -10.57 5.24
CA TYR A 562 -20.29 -9.19 4.81
C TYR A 562 -21.74 -8.99 4.38
N SER A 563 -22.32 -9.94 3.63
CA SER A 563 -23.72 -9.84 3.22
C SER A 563 -24.66 -9.94 4.41
N GLU A 564 -24.35 -10.79 5.40
CA GLU A 564 -25.12 -10.89 6.64
C GLU A 564 -25.16 -9.59 7.43
N VAL A 565 -24.03 -8.88 7.56
CA VAL A 565 -23.99 -7.56 8.20
C VAL A 565 -24.86 -6.56 7.43
N CYS A 566 -24.74 -6.49 6.10
CA CYS A 566 -25.57 -5.58 5.31
C CYS A 566 -27.07 -5.91 5.39
N PHE A 567 -27.46 -7.19 5.35
CA PHE A 567 -28.87 -7.60 5.49
C PHE A 567 -29.41 -7.25 6.89
N LYS A 568 -28.60 -7.45 7.93
CA LYS A 568 -28.97 -7.09 9.30
C LYS A 568 -29.14 -5.59 9.49
N GLU A 569 -28.21 -4.78 9.00
CA GLU A 569 -28.19 -3.33 9.24
C GLU A 569 -29.13 -2.55 8.31
N PHE A 570 -29.31 -3.02 7.06
CA PHE A 570 -30.01 -2.26 6.02
C PHE A 570 -31.27 -2.94 5.47
N GLY A 571 -31.47 -4.25 5.66
CA GLY A 571 -32.53 -5.03 4.99
C GLY A 571 -33.97 -4.68 5.33
N ASP A 572 -34.19 -4.00 6.44
CA ASP A 572 -35.51 -3.46 6.76
C ASP A 572 -35.93 -2.35 5.79
N ARG A 573 -34.95 -1.66 5.17
CA ARG A 573 -35.13 -0.47 4.33
C ARG A 573 -34.66 -0.66 2.89
N VAL A 574 -33.64 -1.48 2.65
CA VAL A 574 -33.16 -1.85 1.31
C VAL A 574 -33.92 -3.09 0.84
N LYS A 575 -34.74 -2.93 -0.21
CA LYS A 575 -35.61 -4.00 -0.75
C LYS A 575 -35.08 -4.66 -2.02
N TYR A 576 -34.05 -4.09 -2.63
CA TYR A 576 -33.41 -4.62 -3.83
C TYR A 576 -31.92 -4.81 -3.58
N TRP A 577 -31.47 -6.05 -3.72
CA TRP A 577 -30.09 -6.44 -3.51
C TRP A 577 -29.52 -7.04 -4.79
N MET A 578 -28.28 -6.69 -5.13
CA MET A 578 -27.59 -7.21 -6.30
C MET A 578 -26.31 -7.92 -5.90
N THR A 579 -26.20 -9.19 -6.26
CA THR A 579 -25.06 -10.06 -5.93
C THR A 579 -24.38 -10.61 -7.21
N LEU A 580 -23.21 -11.22 -7.03
CA LEU A 580 -22.59 -12.11 -8.03
C LEU A 580 -22.72 -13.60 -7.67
N ASN A 581 -23.18 -13.93 -6.45
CA ASN A 581 -23.44 -15.31 -5.99
C ASN A 581 -24.45 -15.33 -4.81
N GLU A 582 -25.20 -16.43 -4.71
CA GLU A 582 -26.32 -16.82 -3.80
C GLU A 582 -26.94 -15.81 -2.79
N PRO A 583 -28.28 -15.81 -2.63
CA PRO A 583 -28.97 -15.19 -1.49
C PRO A 583 -28.83 -16.00 -0.18
N THR A 584 -28.55 -15.34 0.94
CA THR A 584 -28.65 -15.95 2.28
C THR A 584 -30.10 -16.01 2.78
N SER A 585 -30.36 -16.86 3.79
CA SER A 585 -31.70 -17.11 4.36
C SER A 585 -32.40 -15.89 5.00
N TYR A 586 -31.73 -14.75 5.11
CA TYR A 586 -32.27 -13.52 5.71
C TYR A 586 -33.24 -12.75 4.79
N SER A 587 -33.09 -12.82 3.46
CA SER A 587 -33.95 -12.06 2.53
C SER A 587 -35.43 -12.42 2.64
N ARG A 588 -35.72 -13.69 2.92
CA ARG A 588 -37.09 -14.22 3.06
C ARG A 588 -37.85 -13.63 4.26
N ARG A 589 -37.14 -13.14 5.30
CA ARG A 589 -37.77 -12.51 6.48
C ARG A 589 -38.05 -11.02 6.28
N GLN A 590 -37.37 -10.36 5.34
CA GLN A 590 -37.40 -8.89 5.17
C GLN A 590 -38.17 -8.39 3.92
N LYS A 591 -38.85 -9.29 3.19
CA LYS A 591 -39.62 -9.01 1.95
C LYS A 591 -38.81 -8.30 0.86
N GLY A 592 -37.48 -8.46 0.84
CA GLY A 592 -36.61 -7.93 -0.22
C GLY A 592 -36.34 -8.99 -1.30
N THR A 593 -35.95 -8.54 -2.49
CA THR A 593 -35.55 -9.41 -3.61
C THR A 593 -34.04 -9.33 -3.83
N ILE A 594 -33.44 -10.48 -4.18
CA ILE A 594 -32.02 -10.60 -4.49
C ILE A 594 -31.86 -11.00 -5.95
N GLY A 595 -31.27 -10.11 -6.73
CA GLY A 595 -30.96 -10.33 -8.13
C GLY A 595 -29.47 -10.51 -8.39
N ILE A 596 -29.18 -10.98 -9.60
CA ILE A 596 -27.81 -11.10 -10.11
C ILE A 596 -27.59 -10.01 -11.14
N SER A 597 -26.44 -9.35 -11.10
CA SER A 597 -26.05 -8.36 -12.10
C SER A 597 -25.04 -8.95 -13.08
N LEU A 598 -25.37 -8.96 -14.36
CA LEU A 598 -24.51 -9.47 -15.42
C LEU A 598 -24.03 -8.34 -16.31
N VAL A 599 -22.73 -8.27 -16.55
CA VAL A 599 -22.21 -7.47 -17.65
C VAL A 599 -22.51 -8.21 -18.94
N THR A 600 -23.34 -7.62 -19.80
CA THR A 600 -23.77 -8.25 -21.04
C THR A 600 -23.40 -7.41 -22.25
N GLY A 601 -23.02 -8.10 -23.32
CA GLY A 601 -22.92 -7.53 -24.66
C GLY A 601 -23.69 -8.41 -25.62
N TRP A 602 -24.52 -7.82 -26.47
CA TRP A 602 -25.32 -8.57 -27.43
C TRP A 602 -24.42 -9.08 -28.56
N VAL A 603 -24.65 -10.28 -29.06
CA VAL A 603 -23.83 -10.85 -30.13
C VAL A 603 -24.73 -11.13 -31.33
N VAL A 604 -24.40 -10.52 -32.46
CA VAL A 604 -25.08 -10.74 -33.74
C VAL A 604 -24.12 -11.40 -34.73
N PRO A 605 -24.62 -12.20 -35.67
CA PRO A 605 -23.74 -12.79 -36.68
C PRO A 605 -23.18 -11.71 -37.62
N TYR A 606 -21.90 -11.81 -38.00
CA TYR A 606 -21.27 -10.90 -38.96
C TYR A 606 -21.95 -10.94 -40.34
N SER A 607 -22.42 -12.13 -40.75
CA SER A 607 -23.20 -12.37 -41.96
C SER A 607 -24.24 -13.49 -41.77
N ASN A 608 -25.20 -13.63 -42.69
CA ASN A 608 -26.23 -14.68 -42.64
C ASN A 608 -25.68 -16.12 -42.83
N ALA A 609 -24.38 -16.27 -43.08
CA ALA A 609 -23.75 -17.57 -43.22
C ALA A 609 -23.94 -18.41 -41.94
N ARG A 610 -24.25 -19.70 -42.12
CA ARG A 610 -24.58 -20.63 -41.02
C ARG A 610 -23.48 -20.69 -39.96
N HIS A 611 -22.21 -20.66 -40.36
CA HIS A 611 -21.08 -20.69 -39.44
C HIS A 611 -20.99 -19.43 -38.55
N ASN A 612 -21.35 -18.24 -39.07
CA ASN A 612 -21.39 -16.99 -38.30
C ASN A 612 -22.61 -16.91 -37.38
N ARG A 613 -23.76 -17.46 -37.79
CA ARG A 613 -24.93 -17.64 -36.90
C ARG A 613 -24.61 -18.55 -35.72
N ASN A 614 -23.96 -19.69 -35.99
CA ASN A 614 -23.52 -20.59 -34.93
C ASN A 614 -22.44 -19.95 -34.04
N ALA A 615 -21.55 -19.14 -34.60
CA ALA A 615 -20.57 -18.38 -33.82
C ALA A 615 -21.23 -17.34 -32.91
N ALA A 616 -22.27 -16.65 -33.37
CA ALA A 616 -23.02 -15.71 -32.53
C ALA A 616 -23.68 -16.41 -31.32
N LEU A 617 -24.31 -17.57 -31.54
CA LEU A 617 -24.91 -18.36 -30.46
C LEU A 617 -23.85 -18.83 -29.44
N ARG A 618 -22.71 -19.34 -29.91
CA ARG A 618 -21.60 -19.69 -29.01
C ARG A 618 -21.04 -18.49 -28.25
N GLY A 619 -20.99 -17.32 -28.90
CA GLY A 619 -20.58 -16.07 -28.26
C GLY A 619 -21.51 -15.68 -27.11
N LEU A 620 -22.81 -15.93 -27.25
CA LEU A 620 -23.80 -15.75 -26.18
C LEU A 620 -23.64 -16.80 -25.08
N ASP A 621 -23.43 -18.07 -25.43
CA ASP A 621 -23.23 -19.15 -24.45
C ASP A 621 -22.00 -18.91 -23.55
N PHE A 622 -20.88 -18.47 -24.13
CA PHE A 622 -19.64 -18.24 -23.37
C PHE A 622 -19.62 -16.91 -22.60
N ARG A 623 -20.56 -15.99 -22.85
CA ARG A 623 -20.65 -14.68 -22.17
C ARG A 623 -21.77 -14.62 -21.15
N ILE A 624 -22.96 -15.07 -21.53
CA ILE A 624 -24.18 -15.01 -20.72
C ILE A 624 -24.54 -16.41 -20.22
N GLY A 625 -24.57 -17.40 -21.12
CA GLY A 625 -24.95 -18.78 -20.80
C GLY A 625 -24.05 -19.43 -19.74
N TRP A 626 -22.77 -19.07 -19.70
CA TRP A 626 -21.80 -19.62 -18.75
C TRP A 626 -22.26 -19.44 -17.29
N LEU A 627 -22.93 -18.33 -16.98
CA LEU A 627 -23.52 -18.08 -15.66
C LEU A 627 -25.04 -18.35 -15.64
N MET A 628 -25.77 -18.01 -16.69
CA MET A 628 -27.23 -18.12 -16.72
C MET A 628 -27.75 -19.55 -16.85
N ASP A 629 -27.12 -20.43 -17.63
CA ASP A 629 -27.59 -21.81 -17.77
C ASP A 629 -27.44 -22.60 -16.46
N PRO A 630 -26.35 -22.45 -15.68
CA PRO A 630 -26.31 -23.01 -14.33
C PRO A 630 -27.43 -22.49 -13.43
N LEU A 631 -27.74 -21.20 -13.49
CA LEU A 631 -28.79 -20.58 -12.67
C LEU A 631 -30.20 -21.02 -13.08
N ILE A 632 -30.46 -21.23 -14.37
CA ILE A 632 -31.79 -21.63 -14.86
C ILE A 632 -31.96 -23.15 -14.88
N ASN A 633 -30.94 -23.86 -15.36
CA ASN A 633 -31.00 -25.28 -15.68
C ASN A 633 -30.18 -26.17 -14.73
N GLY A 634 -29.28 -25.59 -13.92
CA GLY A 634 -28.39 -26.33 -13.02
C GLY A 634 -27.20 -26.98 -13.72
N VAL A 635 -26.94 -26.64 -14.98
CA VAL A 635 -25.87 -27.18 -15.83
C VAL A 635 -25.28 -26.11 -16.74
N TYR A 636 -24.03 -26.29 -17.16
CA TYR A 636 -23.41 -25.39 -18.15
C TYR A 636 -23.99 -25.59 -19.56
N PRO A 637 -23.89 -24.59 -20.45
CA PRO A 637 -24.36 -24.70 -21.84
C PRO A 637 -23.75 -25.90 -22.57
N HIS A 638 -24.54 -26.55 -23.42
CA HIS A 638 -24.11 -27.74 -24.17
C HIS A 638 -22.93 -27.45 -25.09
N SER A 639 -22.94 -26.30 -25.78
CA SER A 639 -21.86 -25.86 -26.67
C SER A 639 -20.54 -25.68 -25.92
N MET A 640 -20.59 -25.11 -24.72
CA MET A 640 -19.42 -24.91 -23.86
C MET A 640 -18.89 -26.26 -23.35
N ARG A 641 -19.78 -27.15 -22.93
CA ARG A 641 -19.40 -28.52 -22.53
C ARG A 641 -18.71 -29.28 -23.67
N PHE A 642 -19.24 -29.17 -24.87
CA PHE A 642 -18.70 -29.83 -26.06
C PHE A 642 -17.32 -29.30 -26.45
N LEU A 643 -17.11 -27.99 -26.40
CA LEU A 643 -15.86 -27.35 -26.85
C LEU A 643 -14.76 -27.36 -25.78
N VAL A 644 -15.11 -27.18 -24.51
CA VAL A 644 -14.14 -27.11 -23.40
C VAL A 644 -13.83 -28.51 -22.84
N GLY A 645 -14.76 -29.46 -22.99
CA GLY A 645 -14.59 -30.84 -22.56
C GLY A 645 -14.40 -30.99 -21.05
N ASP A 646 -13.38 -31.78 -20.66
CA ASP A 646 -13.10 -32.11 -19.26
C ASP A 646 -12.47 -30.96 -18.46
N ARG A 647 -12.01 -29.89 -19.12
CA ARG A 647 -11.55 -28.66 -18.44
C ARG A 647 -12.69 -27.92 -17.76
N LEU A 648 -13.94 -28.12 -18.21
CA LEU A 648 -15.11 -27.55 -17.57
C LEU A 648 -15.54 -28.49 -16.42
N PRO A 649 -15.60 -28.06 -15.15
CA PRO A 649 -16.01 -28.93 -14.06
C PRO A 649 -17.46 -29.41 -14.24
N LYS A 650 -17.78 -30.59 -13.71
CA LYS A 650 -19.16 -31.10 -13.66
C LYS A 650 -19.80 -30.70 -12.33
N PHE A 651 -21.00 -30.13 -12.39
CA PHE A 651 -21.79 -29.95 -11.17
C PHE A 651 -22.17 -31.31 -10.60
N THR A 652 -21.89 -31.53 -9.32
CA THR A 652 -22.51 -32.64 -8.59
C THR A 652 -24.01 -32.41 -8.48
N LYS A 653 -24.81 -33.47 -8.24
CA LYS A 653 -26.25 -33.34 -8.02
C LYS A 653 -26.59 -32.32 -6.92
N LYS A 654 -25.76 -32.24 -5.87
CA LYS A 654 -25.92 -31.28 -4.77
C LYS A 654 -25.69 -29.84 -5.23
N GLN A 655 -24.59 -29.58 -5.95
CA GLN A 655 -24.27 -28.23 -6.45
C GLN A 655 -25.28 -27.76 -7.52
N SER A 656 -25.72 -28.66 -8.40
CA SER A 656 -26.72 -28.35 -9.44
C SER A 656 -28.05 -27.89 -8.82
N ARG A 657 -28.51 -28.58 -7.76
CA ARG A 657 -29.72 -28.18 -7.01
C ARG A 657 -29.55 -26.86 -6.24
N LEU A 658 -28.32 -26.54 -5.83
CA LEU A 658 -28.02 -25.34 -5.07
C LEU A 658 -28.06 -24.08 -5.95
N VAL A 659 -27.43 -24.16 -7.14
CA VAL A 659 -27.32 -23.01 -8.06
C VAL A 659 -28.61 -22.79 -8.85
N LYS A 660 -29.36 -23.86 -9.17
CA LYS A 660 -30.59 -23.74 -9.94
C LYS A 660 -31.66 -22.94 -9.18
N GLY A 661 -32.07 -21.81 -9.74
CA GLY A 661 -33.08 -20.91 -9.19
C GLY A 661 -32.58 -19.96 -8.11
N SER A 662 -31.26 -19.76 -7.97
CA SER A 662 -30.68 -18.92 -6.92
C SER A 662 -30.72 -17.40 -7.23
N PHE A 663 -31.85 -16.89 -7.72
CA PHE A 663 -32.08 -15.45 -7.99
C PHE A 663 -33.59 -15.13 -8.06
N ASP A 664 -33.96 -13.90 -7.68
CA ASP A 664 -35.34 -13.39 -7.80
C ASP A 664 -35.54 -12.53 -9.05
N PHE A 665 -34.48 -11.85 -9.53
CA PHE A 665 -34.49 -11.05 -10.75
C PHE A 665 -33.10 -11.00 -11.40
N ILE A 666 -33.04 -10.55 -12.66
CA ILE A 666 -31.79 -10.41 -13.42
C ILE A 666 -31.61 -8.93 -13.78
N GLY A 667 -30.49 -8.35 -13.36
CA GLY A 667 -30.03 -7.04 -13.81
C GLY A 667 -29.04 -7.19 -14.95
N LEU A 668 -29.28 -6.53 -16.07
CA LEU A 668 -28.40 -6.53 -17.23
C LEU A 668 -27.64 -5.20 -17.32
N ASN A 669 -26.32 -5.23 -17.15
CA ASN A 669 -25.46 -4.10 -17.49
C ASN A 669 -25.07 -4.23 -18.96
N TYR A 670 -25.94 -3.72 -19.84
CA TYR A 670 -25.72 -3.69 -21.29
C TYR A 670 -24.98 -2.41 -21.69
N TYR A 671 -23.84 -2.57 -22.36
CA TYR A 671 -23.04 -1.43 -22.82
C TYR A 671 -22.97 -1.34 -24.35
N THR A 672 -22.89 -2.48 -25.05
CA THR A 672 -22.72 -2.51 -26.51
C THR A 672 -23.01 -3.91 -27.11
N ALA A 673 -22.99 -4.02 -28.43
CA ALA A 673 -23.11 -5.28 -29.17
C ALA A 673 -21.81 -5.64 -29.90
N TYR A 674 -21.71 -6.86 -30.43
CA TYR A 674 -20.59 -7.34 -31.23
C TYR A 674 -21.06 -8.17 -32.42
N TYR A 675 -20.37 -8.05 -33.55
CA TYR A 675 -20.46 -9.00 -34.66
C TYR A 675 -19.60 -10.22 -34.39
N ALA A 676 -20.15 -11.42 -34.57
CA ALA A 676 -19.45 -12.69 -34.43
C ALA A 676 -19.10 -13.31 -35.79
N THR A 677 -17.83 -13.66 -35.97
CA THR A 677 -17.36 -14.54 -37.05
C THR A 677 -16.87 -15.87 -36.49
N TYR A 678 -17.02 -16.93 -37.28
CA TYR A 678 -16.37 -18.20 -36.96
C TYR A 678 -14.86 -18.08 -37.07
N ALA A 679 -14.14 -18.49 -36.03
CA ALA A 679 -12.70 -18.60 -36.02
C ALA A 679 -12.32 -20.06 -35.71
N PRO A 680 -11.65 -20.79 -36.62
CA PRO A 680 -11.17 -22.15 -36.33
C PRO A 680 -10.06 -22.11 -35.28
N HIS A 681 -9.94 -23.21 -34.54
CA HIS A 681 -8.92 -23.38 -33.49
C HIS A 681 -7.53 -23.44 -34.14
N GLU A 682 -6.67 -22.46 -33.90
CA GLU A 682 -5.25 -22.54 -34.26
C GLU A 682 -4.45 -23.14 -33.08
N PRO A 683 -3.80 -24.32 -33.23
CA PRO A 683 -3.05 -24.97 -32.15
C PRO A 683 -1.73 -24.27 -31.76
N SER A 684 -1.37 -23.17 -32.41
CA SER A 684 0.01 -22.62 -32.43
C SER A 684 0.34 -21.59 -31.33
N ALA A 685 -0.55 -21.31 -30.37
CA ALA A 685 -0.32 -20.25 -29.37
C ALA A 685 -0.29 -20.68 -27.89
N GLY A 686 -0.34 -21.99 -27.57
CA GLY A 686 -0.05 -22.52 -26.23
C GLY A 686 -0.84 -21.91 -25.05
N ARG A 687 -1.98 -21.26 -25.30
CA ARG A 687 -2.83 -20.65 -24.28
C ARG A 687 -4.28 -21.07 -24.51
N ASP A 688 -4.72 -22.09 -23.81
CA ASP A 688 -6.13 -22.41 -23.68
C ASP A 688 -6.83 -21.26 -22.94
N SER A 689 -7.78 -20.60 -23.60
CA SER A 689 -8.58 -19.52 -23.00
C SER A 689 -10.04 -19.65 -23.40
N PHE A 690 -10.97 -19.15 -22.57
CA PHE A 690 -12.41 -19.17 -22.91
C PHE A 690 -12.72 -18.43 -24.22
N LEU A 691 -11.88 -17.46 -24.60
CA LEU A 691 -12.02 -16.71 -25.86
C LEU A 691 -11.69 -17.60 -27.06
N THR A 692 -10.61 -18.38 -26.97
CA THR A 692 -10.20 -19.32 -28.03
C THR A 692 -11.11 -20.55 -28.10
N ASP A 693 -11.58 -21.05 -26.94
CA ASP A 693 -12.46 -22.23 -26.85
C ASP A 693 -13.83 -22.02 -27.49
N SER A 694 -14.29 -20.76 -27.56
CA SER A 694 -15.60 -20.44 -28.14
C SER A 694 -15.65 -20.61 -29.67
N HIS A 695 -14.49 -20.61 -30.36
CA HIS A 695 -14.38 -20.54 -31.82
C HIS A 695 -15.15 -19.33 -32.40
N VAL A 696 -15.09 -18.19 -31.70
CA VAL A 696 -15.75 -16.93 -32.08
C VAL A 696 -14.74 -15.79 -32.06
N ASN A 697 -14.65 -15.07 -33.17
CA ASN A 697 -14.02 -13.74 -33.18
C ASN A 697 -15.11 -12.68 -33.09
N LEU A 698 -14.92 -11.70 -32.22
CA LEU A 698 -15.90 -10.65 -31.93
C LEU A 698 -15.35 -9.30 -32.36
N SER A 699 -16.14 -8.57 -33.14
CA SER A 699 -15.79 -7.26 -33.66
C SER A 699 -16.87 -6.24 -33.29
N SER A 700 -16.46 -5.02 -32.92
CA SER A 700 -17.37 -3.88 -32.76
C SER A 700 -17.81 -3.29 -34.10
N GLU A 701 -17.23 -3.72 -35.21
CA GLU A 701 -17.46 -3.16 -36.55
C GLU A 701 -17.65 -4.24 -37.63
N ARG A 702 -18.46 -3.92 -38.64
CA ARG A 702 -18.60 -4.69 -39.88
C ARG A 702 -18.30 -3.77 -41.05
N ASN A 703 -17.26 -4.10 -41.83
CA ASN A 703 -16.81 -3.25 -42.95
C ASN A 703 -16.53 -1.78 -42.53
N ARG A 704 -15.90 -1.58 -41.36
CA ARG A 704 -15.65 -0.26 -40.75
C ARG A 704 -16.89 0.53 -40.31
N ILE A 705 -18.04 -0.14 -40.24
CA ILE A 705 -19.29 0.41 -39.72
C ILE A 705 -19.51 -0.19 -38.32
N PRO A 706 -19.51 0.63 -37.25
CA PRO A 706 -19.78 0.17 -35.90
C PRO A 706 -21.18 -0.45 -35.73
N ILE A 707 -21.29 -1.38 -34.79
CA ILE A 707 -22.56 -1.98 -34.39
C ILE A 707 -23.32 -1.05 -33.43
N GLY A 708 -24.45 -0.49 -33.88
CA GLY A 708 -25.29 0.43 -33.07
C GLY A 708 -25.03 1.93 -33.31
N PRO A 709 -25.94 2.84 -32.93
CA PRO A 709 -26.16 4.08 -33.68
C PRO A 709 -25.04 5.12 -33.48
N GLN A 710 -24.51 5.63 -34.59
CA GLN A 710 -23.96 6.98 -34.66
C GLN A 710 -25.10 7.96 -35.00
N VAL A 711 -25.60 8.70 -34.01
CA VAL A 711 -26.22 10.02 -34.24
C VAL A 711 -25.92 10.92 -33.03
N ARG A 712 -25.26 12.07 -33.26
CA ARG A 712 -25.36 13.24 -32.37
C ARG A 712 -26.75 13.84 -32.58
N VAL A 713 -27.61 13.84 -31.57
CA VAL A 713 -28.82 14.68 -31.54
C VAL A 713 -28.92 15.33 -30.16
N HIS A 714 -29.00 16.66 -30.15
CA HIS A 714 -29.34 17.46 -28.98
C HIS A 714 -30.70 17.02 -28.39
N ALA A 715 -30.77 16.96 -27.06
CA ALA A 715 -31.99 16.95 -26.23
C ALA A 715 -33.21 16.18 -26.78
N LEU A 716 -33.45 14.98 -26.26
CA LEU A 716 -34.78 14.36 -26.30
C LEU A 716 -35.25 14.05 -24.87
N LYS A 717 -36.23 14.84 -24.43
CA LYS A 717 -37.14 14.53 -23.33
C LYS A 717 -37.91 13.27 -23.72
N VAL A 718 -37.78 12.19 -22.96
CA VAL A 718 -38.63 11.01 -23.11
C VAL A 718 -39.52 10.92 -21.88
N ASN A 719 -40.77 11.33 -22.06
CA ASN A 719 -41.88 11.05 -21.16
C ASN A 719 -42.36 9.61 -21.41
N HIS A 720 -42.68 8.91 -20.31
CA HIS A 720 -43.44 7.65 -20.24
C HIS A 720 -42.89 6.41 -20.95
N ILE A 721 -42.57 5.37 -20.17
CA ILE A 721 -42.93 3.99 -20.53
C ILE A 721 -43.59 3.35 -19.29
N ALA A 722 -44.78 2.81 -19.52
CA ALA A 722 -45.64 2.15 -18.56
C ALA A 722 -45.26 0.68 -18.38
N VAL A 723 -45.40 0.23 -17.12
CA VAL A 723 -45.52 -1.13 -16.52
C VAL A 723 -44.68 -2.25 -17.12
#